data_AF-A0A524NQT9-F1
#
_entry.id   AF-A0A524NQT9-F1
#
_cell.length_a   1.000
_cell.length_b   1.000
_cell.length_c   1.000
_cell.angle_alpha   90.00
_cell.angle_beta   90.00
_cell.angle_gamma   90.00
#
_symmetry.space_group_name_H-M   'P 1'
#
loop_
_entity.id
_entity.type
_entity.pdbx_description
1 polymer ?
#
loop_
_entity_poly.entity_id
_entity_poly.type
_entity_poly.pdbx_seq_one_letter_code
_entity_poly.pdbx_strand_id
1 'polypeptide(L)'
;MSFKLSPRFLSQYDGKQPKWGFGALSYFVYKRTYARLMADGTQEEYSDTCRRVTEGTFTAQKNHCKKNGLEWQAHKAQKTAQEFYRRMWDFKFTPPGRGFWIMGTELVDKVGSAALNNCLAGDTEIITSQGIMRIDDAFDTQRHQDGGEYKLLTRGGKWIDAPIKCYGQQELYRITLTRQGVKKIIHATSDHRWFTKDRRQGYRSSGWSEFTTEELRPGIHRLQYSFGQGIKNTTPSPFGVAHGFVFGDGCKRGDNKNSAVANLIGDKDSALVEYFKPCPYREIENGVQYSAIPNYFKDRPSIKENKSYLYGWLAGYFSADGSCKSDGTVKLSSVSRDNIDFVRSVCSVLGIGTYSIQCEDRISNLTNRPHKMFSIVLMRQQLTEDFFIIPEHRDNFVKSGGSDIQTKYWTVESVDKTSKKENVFCAEVADYNAFTLADNILTGNCGFTSTKDVSIELGNSFAWAMDMLMLGVGVGFDTKGAGQVIIKSPTKEQITFVIPDSREGWVESVRLLMNSYHNGGNVVTFDYSKIRPRGEPIRGFGGTASGPGPLEELHKNIRGILGALDGESITSVAITDLMNFIGKCVVAGNVRRSAELAIGEIDDTDYIEMKDYKKYAQELKDRRWASNNSVFSSVYSDFHHIATGIALNGEPGLIFLDNARHFGRLKDGWIGFEDERYDNVDGFNPCAEQCLEDKELCTLVETYPANHDTVEDYLITLKYAYMYAKTITLIPTHNERTNAVMMRNRRIGCSMSGVQQAIKKFGLRTFLNSFCDKGYEVIRGWDRTYSRWLGVPRSVRMTTVKPSGTVSILAGATPGVHFTHSEYYWRTVRIAADSPLVMPLWLAGYRIEVAITDNEKYGPGIKDTIHIATSADIELAADKGATLVVYFPVKEENFTKSKFDVTLWEQLSIVREMQHYWSDNAVVVP
;
A
#
# COMPACT_ATOMS: atom_id res chain seq x y z
N MET A 1 -6.95 11.90 26.35
CA MET A 1 -8.34 12.31 26.02
C MET A 1 -8.74 12.17 24.56
N SER A 2 -9.69 11.26 24.30
CA SER A 2 -10.30 11.02 22.99
C SER A 2 -11.50 11.92 22.63
N PHE A 3 -11.44 12.65 21.50
CA PHE A 3 -12.63 13.18 20.79
C PHE A 3 -13.48 12.04 20.18
N LYS A 4 -14.63 12.27 19.52
CA LYS A 4 -15.38 11.22 18.79
C LYS A 4 -16.04 11.77 17.51
N LEU A 5 -16.43 10.95 16.53
CA LEU A 5 -17.42 11.42 15.53
C LEU A 5 -18.78 11.62 16.19
N SER A 6 -19.65 12.37 15.53
CA SER A 6 -21.10 12.21 15.64
C SER A 6 -21.58 10.82 15.18
N PRO A 7 -22.30 10.06 16.02
CA PRO A 7 -22.93 8.79 15.60
C PRO A 7 -23.96 8.96 14.47
N ARG A 8 -24.65 10.11 14.39
CA ARG A 8 -25.59 10.47 13.29
C ARG A 8 -24.91 10.51 11.91
N PHE A 9 -23.61 10.67 11.90
CA PHE A 9 -22.83 10.49 10.70
C PHE A 9 -22.60 9.00 10.43
N LEU A 10 -22.08 8.24 11.42
CA LEU A 10 -21.69 6.84 11.28
C LEU A 10 -22.84 5.97 10.77
N SER A 11 -24.07 6.19 11.26
CA SER A 11 -25.25 5.43 10.83
C SER A 11 -25.67 5.60 9.37
N GLN A 12 -25.03 6.51 8.63
CA GLN A 12 -25.14 6.53 7.16
C GLN A 12 -24.34 5.40 6.49
N TYR A 13 -23.52 4.64 7.24
CA TYR A 13 -22.54 3.66 6.77
C TYR A 13 -22.55 2.31 7.53
N ASP A 14 -23.31 2.18 8.61
CA ASP A 14 -23.52 0.90 9.29
C ASP A 14 -24.11 -0.16 8.34
N GLY A 15 -23.55 -1.37 8.35
CA GLY A 15 -23.90 -2.50 7.48
C GLY A 15 -23.42 -2.38 6.03
N LYS A 16 -22.78 -1.25 5.68
CA LYS A 16 -22.75 -0.83 4.28
C LYS A 16 -21.47 -1.16 3.58
N GLN A 17 -21.62 -1.85 2.44
CA GLN A 17 -20.51 -2.01 1.53
C GLN A 17 -20.22 -0.71 0.76
N PRO A 18 -19.01 -0.59 0.26
CA PRO A 18 -18.18 1.35 -0.35
C PRO A 18 -18.53 1.76 -1.81
N LYS A 19 -17.60 2.18 -2.70
CA LYS A 19 -17.47 1.59 -4.09
C LYS A 19 -16.03 1.17 -4.29
N TRP A 20 -15.76 -0.06 -4.74
CA TRP A 20 -14.41 -0.62 -4.86
C TRP A 20 -14.01 -0.51 -6.29
N GLY A 21 -12.73 -0.29 -6.50
CA GLY A 21 -12.32 0.14 -7.80
C GLY A 21 -11.82 -0.99 -8.68
N PHE A 22 -12.58 -2.06 -8.86
CA PHE A 22 -12.30 -3.27 -9.64
C PHE A 22 -13.59 -4.34 -9.74
N GLY A 23 -13.84 -5.52 -9.06
CA GLY A 23 -14.76 -6.76 -9.31
C GLY A 23 -15.13 -7.89 -8.17
N ALA A 24 -14.80 -9.24 -8.28
CA ALA A 24 -14.56 -10.37 -7.22
C ALA A 24 -13.17 -11.15 -6.73
N LEU A 25 -11.98 -11.33 -7.42
CA LEU A 25 -10.50 -11.43 -6.97
C LEU A 25 -10.02 -10.60 -5.78
N SER A 26 -9.90 -9.29 -5.90
CA SER A 26 -9.33 -8.46 -4.88
C SER A 26 -10.34 -7.98 -3.80
N TYR A 27 -11.42 -8.76 -3.62
CA TYR A 27 -12.11 -9.14 -2.36
C TYR A 27 -11.89 -10.67 -2.00
N PHE A 28 -11.17 -11.50 -2.84
CA PHE A 28 -10.59 -12.93 -2.78
C PHE A 28 -9.08 -13.24 -2.37
N VAL A 29 -8.04 -12.35 -2.46
CA VAL A 29 -6.91 -10.34 -0.70
C VAL A 29 -7.74 -9.46 0.50
N TYR A 30 -9.05 -9.05 0.68
CA TYR A 30 -9.64 -7.96 1.58
C TYR A 30 -10.41 -8.03 3.05
N LYS A 31 -10.83 -9.12 3.81
CA LYS A 31 -10.94 -9.34 5.34
C LYS A 31 -9.77 -9.99 6.31
N ARG A 32 -8.43 -9.67 6.46
CA ARG A 32 -7.19 -10.51 6.93
C ARG A 32 -5.65 -10.16 6.99
N THR A 33 -5.03 -9.18 6.31
CA THR A 33 -3.61 -9.31 5.91
C THR A 33 -2.43 -8.87 6.79
N TYR A 34 -2.33 -7.83 7.56
CA TYR A 34 -3.26 -6.84 7.89
C TYR A 34 -4.43 -7.51 8.55
N ALA A 35 -4.16 -8.39 9.51
CA ALA A 35 -5.18 -8.78 10.45
C ALA A 35 -4.67 -9.14 11.83
N ARG A 36 -5.54 -9.91 12.47
CA ARG A 36 -6.73 -9.50 13.19
C ARG A 36 -7.87 -10.58 13.03
N LEU A 37 -9.03 -10.43 13.69
CA LEU A 37 -10.21 -11.28 14.00
C LEU A 37 -11.49 -10.43 14.39
N MET A 38 -12.00 -10.41 15.64
CA MET A 38 -12.91 -9.37 16.23
C MET A 38 -13.05 -9.57 17.75
N ALA A 39 -13.49 -8.59 18.56
CA ALA A 39 -13.82 -8.83 20.00
C ALA A 39 -14.99 -9.80 20.23
N ASP A 40 -15.58 -10.21 19.13
CA ASP A 40 -16.66 -11.17 18.97
C ASP A 40 -16.34 -12.16 17.82
N GLY A 41 -15.14 -12.09 17.25
CA GLY A 41 -14.64 -12.73 16.02
C GLY A 41 -15.32 -12.47 14.68
N THR A 42 -16.28 -11.55 14.59
CA THR A 42 -17.04 -11.28 13.35
C THR A 42 -16.42 -10.32 12.34
N GLN A 43 -15.14 -9.98 12.47
CA GLN A 43 -14.37 -9.34 11.41
C GLN A 43 -15.08 -8.09 10.79
N GLU A 44 -15.16 -7.02 11.59
CA GLU A 44 -15.57 -5.59 11.34
C GLU A 44 -15.32 -5.07 9.93
N GLU A 45 -16.20 -4.21 9.41
CA GLU A 45 -16.37 -4.13 7.96
C GLU A 45 -15.38 -3.19 7.22
N TYR A 46 -15.86 -2.18 6.50
CA TYR A 46 -15.00 -1.08 6.04
C TYR A 46 -15.45 0.25 6.69
N SER A 47 -16.66 0.27 7.24
CA SER A 47 -17.32 1.36 7.95
C SER A 47 -16.63 1.80 9.24
N ASP A 48 -15.75 0.97 9.76
CA ASP A 48 -15.33 0.96 11.14
C ASP A 48 -13.80 1.11 11.30
N THR A 49 -13.06 1.04 10.18
CA THR A 49 -11.82 1.72 9.76
C THR A 49 -12.19 3.00 9.11
N CYS A 50 -13.26 3.01 8.31
CA CYS A 50 -14.05 4.24 8.20
C CYS A 50 -14.57 4.71 9.55
N ARG A 51 -14.33 3.95 10.62
CA ARG A 51 -14.36 4.41 11.99
C ARG A 51 -13.04 4.30 12.77
N ARG A 52 -11.93 3.81 12.19
CA ARG A 52 -10.59 3.86 12.79
C ARG A 52 -9.36 4.39 11.97
N VAL A 53 -9.54 5.14 10.85
CA VAL A 53 -8.59 6.17 10.30
C VAL A 53 -8.87 7.78 10.25
N THR A 54 -9.88 8.49 10.89
CA THR A 54 -10.00 9.96 11.34
C THR A 54 -9.94 10.26 12.83
N GLU A 55 -10.67 9.52 13.68
CA GLU A 55 -11.71 9.90 14.66
C GLU A 55 -12.11 11.34 14.64
N GLY A 56 -11.38 12.08 15.45
CA GLY A 56 -10.89 13.34 15.08
C GLY A 56 -9.39 13.26 15.07
N THR A 57 -8.75 14.34 14.67
CA THR A 57 -7.35 14.47 14.94
C THR A 57 -6.95 14.84 16.36
N PHE A 58 -7.65 15.54 17.25
CA PHE A 58 -8.88 15.04 17.78
C PHE A 58 -8.84 13.46 17.97
N THR A 59 -7.65 12.80 18.01
CA THR A 59 -6.83 12.76 19.23
C THR A 59 -5.23 12.50 19.32
N ALA A 60 -4.22 13.15 18.65
CA ALA A 60 -2.83 13.51 19.22
C ALA A 60 -2.38 14.94 19.78
N GLN A 61 -2.42 16.10 19.08
CA GLN A 61 -2.26 17.54 19.47
C GLN A 61 -3.08 18.27 20.57
N LYS A 62 -4.39 18.48 20.73
CA LYS A 62 -4.91 18.92 22.07
C LYS A 62 -4.60 17.95 23.27
N ASN A 63 -3.59 17.08 23.16
CA ASN A 63 -2.53 16.85 24.17
C ASN A 63 -1.06 17.01 23.65
N HIS A 64 -0.72 16.97 22.34
CA HIS A 64 0.47 17.53 21.62
C HIS A 64 0.49 19.09 21.33
N CYS A 65 -0.29 19.75 20.43
CA CYS A 65 -0.80 21.15 20.56
C CYS A 65 -0.97 21.56 22.04
N LYS A 66 -1.64 20.80 22.91
CA LYS A 66 -1.77 21.07 24.35
C LYS A 66 -0.48 20.83 25.15
N LYS A 67 0.42 19.92 24.73
CA LYS A 67 1.83 19.85 25.20
C LYS A 67 2.65 21.04 24.71
N ASN A 68 2.14 21.80 23.72
CA ASN A 68 2.75 23.00 23.12
C ASN A 68 1.88 24.28 23.25
N GLY A 69 0.82 24.29 24.08
CA GLY A 69 -0.09 25.44 24.27
C GLY A 69 -0.96 25.92 23.09
N LEU A 70 -1.08 25.19 21.99
CA LEU A 70 -1.69 25.65 20.72
C LEU A 70 -3.21 25.41 20.61
N GLU A 71 -3.89 26.25 19.82
CA GLU A 71 -5.37 26.34 19.74
C GLU A 71 -6.06 25.07 19.20
N TRP A 72 -7.27 24.79 19.72
CA TRP A 72 -8.06 23.61 19.36
C TRP A 72 -9.57 23.83 19.12
N GLN A 73 -9.97 23.92 17.84
CA GLN A 73 -11.35 24.26 17.45
C GLN A 73 -12.24 23.03 17.18
N ALA A 74 -12.84 22.45 18.22
CA ALA A 74 -13.62 21.20 18.13
C ALA A 74 -14.76 21.17 17.08
N HIS A 75 -15.46 22.29 16.80
CA HIS A 75 -16.49 22.31 15.73
C HIS A 75 -15.89 22.39 14.32
N LYS A 76 -14.86 23.22 14.10
CA LYS A 76 -14.07 23.19 12.86
C LYS A 76 -13.56 21.77 12.63
N ALA A 77 -13.06 21.15 13.70
CA ALA A 77 -12.69 19.76 13.79
C ALA A 77 -13.81 18.73 13.67
N GLN A 78 -15.07 19.13 13.69
CA GLN A 78 -16.20 18.21 13.51
C GLN A 78 -16.83 18.38 12.14
N LYS A 79 -16.79 19.56 11.48
CA LYS A 79 -16.93 19.62 10.02
C LYS A 79 -15.70 19.02 9.34
N THR A 80 -14.52 19.30 9.85
CA THR A 80 -13.30 18.55 9.56
C THR A 80 -13.13 17.32 10.46
N ALA A 81 -14.22 16.77 11.02
CA ALA A 81 -14.48 15.33 11.30
C ALA A 81 -15.84 14.91 10.68
N GLN A 82 -16.34 15.63 9.63
CA GLN A 82 -17.50 15.31 8.77
C GLN A 82 -17.33 15.59 7.25
N GLU A 83 -16.13 15.97 6.77
CA GLU A 83 -15.66 16.06 5.37
C GLU A 83 -14.71 14.90 4.86
N PHE A 84 -14.60 13.66 5.42
CA PHE A 84 -13.50 12.63 5.22
C PHE A 84 -13.88 11.06 5.13
N TYR A 85 -15.11 10.67 4.72
CA TYR A 85 -15.73 9.31 4.68
C TYR A 85 -16.38 9.00 3.35
N ARG A 86 -17.11 9.86 2.65
CA ARG A 86 -17.68 9.64 1.32
C ARG A 86 -17.55 10.82 0.38
N ARG A 87 -16.36 11.37 0.13
CA ARG A 87 -15.01 11.17 0.71
C ARG A 87 -14.59 9.71 0.86
N MET A 88 -13.86 9.33 1.89
CA MET A 88 -12.88 8.27 1.70
C MET A 88 -13.28 6.86 1.31
N TRP A 89 -14.46 6.38 1.58
CA TRP A 89 -15.18 5.30 0.90
C TRP A 89 -15.17 5.37 -0.65
N ASP A 90 -14.63 6.46 -1.22
CA ASP A 90 -14.53 6.77 -2.63
C ASP A 90 -13.34 6.15 -3.40
N PHE A 91 -12.43 5.34 -2.85
CA PHE A 91 -11.16 5.01 -3.54
C PHE A 91 -10.52 6.11 -4.39
N LYS A 92 -10.55 7.37 -4.00
CA LYS A 92 -9.85 8.44 -4.71
C LYS A 92 -8.48 8.64 -4.15
N PHE A 93 -8.25 8.26 -2.91
CA PHE A 93 -6.98 8.50 -2.26
C PHE A 93 -6.61 7.77 -0.97
N THR A 94 -5.36 7.49 -0.61
CA THR A 94 -5.04 6.32 0.25
C THR A 94 -3.90 6.52 1.30
N PRO A 95 -3.98 6.12 2.60
CA PRO A 95 -2.79 6.04 3.44
C PRO A 95 -1.52 5.30 3.00
N PRO A 96 -0.48 5.17 3.81
CA PRO A 96 0.25 3.94 3.76
C PRO A 96 -0.27 2.95 4.76
N GLY A 97 -0.35 1.76 4.26
CA GLY A 97 -0.99 0.60 4.73
C GLY A 97 -0.43 -0.18 5.88
N ARG A 98 0.87 -0.42 6.03
CA ARG A 98 1.34 -0.84 7.34
C ARG A 98 1.00 0.28 8.34
N GLY A 99 0.97 1.51 7.85
CA GLY A 99 0.55 2.65 8.62
C GLY A 99 -0.88 2.40 9.02
N PHE A 100 -1.73 2.23 8.03
CA PHE A 100 -3.14 2.01 8.07
C PHE A 100 -3.48 0.85 9.01
N TRP A 101 -2.95 -0.34 8.72
CA TRP A 101 -2.85 -1.54 9.52
C TRP A 101 -2.71 -1.18 10.95
N ILE A 102 -1.95 -0.12 11.26
CA ILE A 102 -1.37 0.05 12.54
C ILE A 102 -1.47 1.46 13.18
N MET A 103 -2.20 2.48 12.64
CA MET A 103 -2.79 3.66 13.37
C MET A 103 -4.25 3.39 13.63
N GLY A 104 -4.65 3.66 14.86
CA GLY A 104 -5.95 3.43 15.42
C GLY A 104 -5.90 2.48 16.61
N THR A 105 -4.84 2.60 17.40
CA THR A 105 -3.91 1.49 17.70
C THR A 105 -2.86 1.86 18.75
N GLU A 106 -2.32 0.88 19.52
CA GLU A 106 -1.57 1.07 20.79
C GLU A 106 -0.04 0.84 20.97
N LEU A 107 0.75 -0.03 20.29
CA LEU A 107 2.22 -0.17 20.55
C LEU A 107 3.14 1.03 20.33
N VAL A 108 3.00 1.74 19.25
CA VAL A 108 2.32 3.03 19.23
C VAL A 108 2.57 3.93 20.47
N ASP A 109 2.34 3.54 21.73
CA ASP A 109 2.75 4.32 22.93
C ASP A 109 4.19 4.08 23.36
N LYS A 110 4.58 2.80 23.45
CA LYS A 110 5.78 2.41 24.19
C LYS A 110 7.08 2.76 23.47
N VAL A 111 7.08 2.81 22.14
CA VAL A 111 8.32 2.90 21.34
C VAL A 111 8.47 4.20 20.53
N GLY A 112 7.67 5.21 20.93
CA GLY A 112 7.70 6.61 20.52
C GLY A 112 7.54 7.01 19.03
N SER A 113 8.18 6.34 18.06
CA SER A 113 8.02 6.62 16.60
C SER A 113 8.41 5.48 15.61
N ALA A 114 8.94 4.34 16.08
CA ALA A 114 9.62 3.32 15.25
C ALA A 114 8.81 2.07 14.81
N ALA A 115 7.55 1.92 15.18
CA ALA A 115 6.76 0.71 15.06
C ALA A 115 5.35 0.84 14.41
N LEU A 116 5.08 1.78 13.46
CA LEU A 116 4.11 1.48 12.36
C LEU A 116 4.67 0.49 11.37
N ASN A 117 4.98 -0.64 11.96
CA ASN A 117 6.19 -1.42 11.92
C ASN A 117 6.03 -2.25 13.22
N ASN A 118 4.81 -2.80 13.41
CA ASN A 118 4.23 -3.50 14.57
C ASN A 118 3.98 -2.57 15.81
N CYS A 119 2.79 -2.07 16.25
CA CYS A 119 1.45 -2.72 16.40
C CYS A 119 0.14 -1.88 16.55
N LEU A 120 -1.00 -2.59 16.64
CA LEU A 120 -2.41 -2.23 16.37
C LEU A 120 -3.21 -1.84 17.61
N ALA A 121 -4.54 -1.67 17.50
CA ALA A 121 -5.52 -1.86 18.58
C ALA A 121 -6.93 -2.02 18.04
N GLY A 122 -7.77 -2.62 18.90
CA GLY A 122 -9.23 -2.65 18.89
C GLY A 122 -9.92 -2.71 17.52
N ASP A 123 -10.22 -1.55 16.95
CA ASP A 123 -11.27 -1.32 15.95
C ASP A 123 -10.75 -1.09 14.53
N THR A 124 -9.89 -1.99 14.06
CA THR A 124 -9.16 -1.87 12.79
C THR A 124 -9.49 -2.90 11.70
N GLU A 125 -10.01 -2.44 10.54
CA GLU A 125 -10.53 -3.33 9.50
C GLU A 125 -9.68 -3.54 8.27
N ILE A 126 -9.58 -4.79 7.84
CA ILE A 126 -8.28 -5.24 7.39
C ILE A 126 -8.42 -6.53 6.54
N ILE A 127 -7.39 -7.14 5.90
CA ILE A 127 -7.48 -7.65 4.46
C ILE A 127 -7.44 -9.22 4.07
N THR A 128 -8.46 -10.07 3.68
CA THR A 128 -8.81 -11.59 3.44
C THR A 128 -9.67 -11.86 2.22
N SER A 129 -9.53 -13.11 1.79
CA SER A 129 -10.19 -13.87 0.74
C SER A 129 -11.68 -14.00 0.89
N GLN A 130 -12.26 -13.36 1.90
CA GLN A 130 -13.68 -13.44 2.17
C GLN A 130 -14.32 -12.08 2.50
N GLY A 131 -13.65 -10.94 2.29
CA GLY A 131 -14.35 -9.66 2.34
C GLY A 131 -13.62 -8.47 2.88
N ILE A 132 -13.94 -8.05 4.12
CA ILE A 132 -13.70 -6.77 4.83
C ILE A 132 -13.63 -6.94 6.46
N MET A 133 -12.58 -6.66 7.34
CA MET A 133 -12.38 -7.30 8.76
C MET A 133 -11.63 -6.69 10.05
N ARG A 134 -12.07 -6.78 11.36
CA ARG A 134 -11.37 -6.43 12.71
C ARG A 134 -10.33 -7.42 13.32
N ILE A 135 -9.92 -7.32 14.66
CA ILE A 135 -9.47 -8.29 15.77
C ILE A 135 -10.22 -8.10 17.09
N ASP A 136 -10.19 -9.14 17.94
CA ASP A 136 -9.83 -9.21 19.38
C ASP A 136 -10.15 -10.65 19.96
N ASP A 137 -10.38 -11.71 19.13
CA ASP A 137 -10.68 -13.12 19.56
C ASP A 137 -9.90 -14.30 18.89
N ALA A 138 -8.69 -14.12 18.34
CA ALA A 138 -7.73 -15.25 18.19
C ALA A 138 -6.24 -14.90 18.35
N PHE A 139 -5.89 -14.06 19.32
CA PHE A 139 -4.63 -14.06 20.10
C PHE A 139 -4.90 -13.55 21.53
N ASP A 140 -5.64 -12.45 21.68
CA ASP A 140 -6.83 -12.44 22.54
C ASP A 140 -7.87 -13.28 21.76
N THR A 141 -8.42 -14.41 22.24
CA THR A 141 -7.89 -15.74 21.82
C THR A 141 -8.87 -16.88 21.41
N GLN A 142 -10.19 -16.65 21.34
CA GLN A 142 -11.19 -17.72 21.38
C GLN A 142 -11.37 -18.62 20.14
N ARG A 143 -10.92 -18.25 18.92
CA ARG A 143 -11.10 -19.08 17.70
C ARG A 143 -9.85 -19.84 17.23
N HIS A 144 -8.66 -19.31 17.53
CA HIS A 144 -7.37 -19.94 17.27
C HIS A 144 -6.41 -19.54 18.41
N GLN A 145 -5.59 -20.47 18.91
CA GLN A 145 -4.88 -20.26 20.19
C GLN A 145 -3.69 -19.29 20.10
N ASP A 146 -3.01 -19.19 18.95
CA ASP A 146 -1.69 -18.53 18.84
C ASP A 146 -1.62 -17.28 17.93
N GLY A 147 -2.76 -16.84 17.38
CA GLY A 147 -2.79 -15.85 16.31
C GLY A 147 -3.37 -16.39 15.02
N GLY A 148 -4.65 -16.14 14.76
CA GLY A 148 -5.34 -16.65 13.57
C GLY A 148 -4.61 -16.26 12.28
N GLU A 149 -3.94 -17.20 11.63
CA GLU A 149 -3.29 -16.93 10.34
C GLU A 149 -4.36 -16.71 9.27
N TYR A 150 -4.04 -15.77 8.41
CA TYR A 150 -4.78 -15.60 7.21
C TYR A 150 -3.76 -15.41 6.08
N LYS A 151 -4.02 -15.86 4.85
CA LYS A 151 -3.22 -15.51 3.65
C LYS A 151 -2.85 -13.99 3.63
N LEU A 152 -1.84 -13.35 2.99
CA LEU A 152 -1.59 -11.88 3.22
C LEU A 152 -1.26 -10.96 1.94
N LEU A 153 -2.04 -9.91 1.56
CA LEU A 153 -1.56 -8.75 0.73
C LEU A 153 -0.16 -8.22 1.17
N THR A 154 0.60 -7.61 0.26
CA THR A 154 2.02 -7.19 0.45
C THR A 154 2.42 -5.93 -0.33
N ARG A 155 3.43 -5.96 -1.24
CA ARG A 155 3.88 -4.92 -2.23
C ARG A 155 4.17 -5.60 -3.59
N GLY A 156 4.01 -4.91 -4.74
CA GLY A 156 4.25 -5.49 -6.08
C GLY A 156 3.12 -6.20 -6.87
N GLY A 157 1.94 -6.46 -6.32
CA GLY A 157 0.78 -7.07 -7.02
C GLY A 157 -0.08 -8.05 -6.20
N LYS A 158 0.29 -8.33 -4.97
CA LYS A 158 0.41 -9.74 -4.53
C LYS A 158 -0.43 -10.08 -3.29
N TRP A 159 -1.35 -11.02 -3.45
CA TRP A 159 -2.02 -11.76 -2.38
C TRP A 159 -1.01 -12.91 -1.93
N ILE A 160 -0.49 -12.92 -0.68
CA ILE A 160 0.68 -13.71 -0.09
C ILE A 160 0.64 -14.00 1.45
N ASP A 161 0.45 -15.22 1.94
CA ASP A 161 0.31 -15.65 3.36
C ASP A 161 1.32 -15.19 4.45
N ALA A 162 0.86 -15.03 5.71
CA ALA A 162 1.56 -14.93 7.01
C ALA A 162 0.58 -14.74 8.23
N PRO A 163 1.04 -14.70 9.49
CA PRO A 163 0.19 -14.73 10.69
C PRO A 163 -0.12 -13.39 11.38
N ILE A 164 -1.13 -13.43 12.25
CA ILE A 164 -1.73 -12.30 13.00
C ILE A 164 -1.48 -12.41 14.48
N LYS A 165 -1.07 -11.34 15.16
CA LYS A 165 -0.47 -11.44 16.50
C LYS A 165 -0.88 -10.32 17.46
N CYS A 166 -0.95 -10.57 18.77
CA CYS A 166 -1.09 -9.55 19.82
C CYS A 166 0.26 -9.24 20.50
N TYR A 167 0.35 -8.01 21.01
CA TYR A 167 1.56 -7.33 21.47
C TYR A 167 1.35 -6.64 22.84
N GLY A 168 0.16 -6.76 23.44
CA GLY A 168 -0.17 -6.39 24.83
C GLY A 168 -0.32 -4.87 25.11
N GLN A 169 -1.29 -4.46 25.93
CA GLN A 169 -1.76 -3.08 26.20
C GLN A 169 -0.73 -1.94 26.21
N GLN A 170 -1.09 -0.77 25.63
CA GLN A 170 -0.24 0.43 25.57
C GLN A 170 -1.10 1.69 25.32
N GLU A 171 -0.68 2.93 25.65
CA GLU A 171 -1.63 4.08 25.57
C GLU A 171 -1.94 4.55 24.14
N LEU A 172 -2.64 5.68 23.97
CA LEU A 172 -3.19 6.14 22.68
C LEU A 172 -3.10 7.66 22.40
N TYR A 173 -2.91 8.05 21.13
CA TYR A 173 -3.06 9.38 20.43
C TYR A 173 -4.14 9.21 19.28
N ARG A 174 -4.32 9.99 18.13
CA ARG A 174 -5.42 9.77 17.06
C ARG A 174 -5.69 10.80 15.91
N ILE A 175 -6.24 10.47 14.70
CA ILE A 175 -5.78 11.07 13.38
C ILE A 175 -6.81 11.17 12.17
N THR A 176 -7.32 12.35 11.72
CA THR A 176 -8.39 12.72 10.67
C THR A 176 -8.23 12.38 9.16
N LEU A 177 -9.32 12.08 8.23
CA LEU A 177 -9.49 11.04 5.48
C LEU A 177 -10.36 11.71 4.22
N THR A 178 -10.10 12.93 3.67
CA THR A 178 -11.01 13.78 2.81
C THR A 178 -11.04 13.65 1.24
N ARG A 179 -11.56 12.50 0.73
CA ARG A 179 -11.72 12.10 -0.71
C ARG A 179 -12.50 13.09 -1.64
N GLN A 180 -13.82 13.03 -1.89
CA GLN A 180 -14.70 14.16 -2.35
C GLN A 180 -16.14 14.09 -1.68
N GLY A 181 -16.63 14.97 -0.77
CA GLY A 181 -17.80 14.69 0.18
C GLY A 181 -17.60 14.75 1.76
N VAL A 182 -17.89 13.69 2.60
CA VAL A 182 -18.23 13.79 4.09
C VAL A 182 -17.60 12.66 5.09
N LYS A 183 -17.14 12.70 6.43
CA LYS A 183 -16.00 11.99 7.35
C LYS A 183 -15.92 10.71 8.32
N LYS A 184 -14.74 9.99 8.40
CA LYS A 184 -14.42 8.56 8.91
C LYS A 184 -13.34 8.29 10.01
N ILE A 185 -13.42 7.45 11.07
CA ILE A 185 -13.03 7.69 12.54
C ILE A 185 -11.73 6.98 13.12
N ILE A 186 -11.18 6.83 14.39
CA ILE A 186 -9.75 6.36 14.88
C ILE A 186 -9.65 5.86 16.38
N HIS A 187 -8.58 5.13 16.79
CA HIS A 187 -7.94 5.14 18.15
C HIS A 187 -6.44 5.61 18.43
N ALA A 188 -5.54 5.89 17.46
CA ALA A 188 -4.02 5.85 17.33
C ALA A 188 -2.91 6.68 18.08
N THR A 189 -2.07 6.07 18.93
CA THR A 189 -0.79 6.59 19.52
C THR A 189 0.35 7.05 18.58
N SER A 190 1.58 7.15 19.12
CA SER A 190 2.72 7.92 18.64
C SER A 190 3.75 7.20 17.79
N ASP A 191 3.93 5.88 17.89
CA ASP A 191 5.17 5.18 17.50
C ASP A 191 5.44 4.97 16.01
N HIS A 192 4.93 5.87 15.20
CA HIS A 192 4.05 5.33 14.20
C HIS A 192 4.40 5.84 12.81
N ARG A 193 5.53 5.30 12.33
CA ARG A 193 6.06 5.13 10.96
C ARG A 193 5.01 5.07 9.79
N TRP A 194 4.36 6.15 9.34
CA TRP A 194 3.67 6.14 8.02
C TRP A 194 4.72 6.48 6.98
N PHE A 195 4.21 6.95 5.86
CA PHE A 195 4.76 7.34 4.61
C PHE A 195 3.89 8.58 4.21
N THR A 196 4.46 9.75 3.86
CA THR A 196 3.85 11.10 4.03
C THR A 196 4.26 12.21 2.96
N LYS A 197 3.49 13.27 2.56
CA LYS A 197 3.79 14.25 1.41
C LYS A 197 3.86 15.73 1.80
N ASP A 198 4.96 16.40 1.60
CA ASP A 198 4.99 17.82 1.93
C ASP A 198 4.52 18.63 0.72
N ARG A 199 4.36 19.94 0.87
CA ARG A 199 3.97 20.74 -0.29
C ARG A 199 4.82 21.99 -0.57
N ARG A 200 5.80 22.33 0.28
CA ARG A 200 7.02 23.20 0.19
C ARG A 200 8.02 23.18 -1.02
N GLN A 201 8.73 22.09 -1.27
CA GLN A 201 9.83 21.80 -2.20
C GLN A 201 9.34 21.39 -3.59
N GLY A 202 10.18 21.52 -4.60
CA GLY A 202 9.67 21.38 -5.96
C GLY A 202 9.40 19.95 -6.43
N TYR A 203 8.20 19.66 -6.87
CA TYR A 203 7.81 18.81 -8.03
C TYR A 203 8.81 18.31 -9.20
N ARG A 204 10.11 17.95 -9.05
CA ARG A 204 10.78 17.01 -10.00
C ARG A 204 11.60 15.76 -9.53
N SER A 205 11.06 14.79 -8.76
CA SER A 205 11.59 13.38 -8.57
C SER A 205 10.85 12.25 -7.68
N SER A 206 10.71 10.94 -8.08
CA SER A 206 9.82 9.87 -7.49
C SER A 206 10.12 9.07 -6.21
N GLY A 207 10.71 9.61 -5.15
CA GLY A 207 10.85 8.89 -3.87
C GLY A 207 9.79 8.95 -2.81
N TRP A 208 9.46 7.83 -2.20
CA TRP A 208 8.64 7.72 -0.99
C TRP A 208 9.68 7.73 0.25
N SER A 209 9.47 7.93 1.60
CA SER A 209 10.37 7.72 2.83
C SER A 209 9.72 7.27 4.22
N GLU A 210 10.20 7.47 5.49
CA GLU A 210 9.71 6.78 6.74
C GLU A 210 9.28 7.45 8.16
N PHE A 211 8.80 8.69 8.36
CA PHE A 211 8.38 9.30 9.67
C PHE A 211 7.06 8.76 10.27
N THR A 212 6.60 9.31 11.40
CA THR A 212 6.45 8.53 12.61
C THR A 212 5.59 9.21 13.74
N THR A 213 4.36 8.74 14.04
CA THR A 213 3.23 9.54 14.61
C THR A 213 3.40 10.77 15.50
N GLU A 214 3.05 10.79 16.81
CA GLU A 214 2.35 11.97 17.41
C GLU A 214 2.96 13.28 16.95
N GLU A 215 4.18 13.41 17.48
CA GLU A 215 5.40 13.82 16.86
C GLU A 215 5.17 15.16 16.11
N LEU A 216 4.43 15.30 14.99
CA LEU A 216 4.17 16.64 14.37
C LEU A 216 2.73 17.18 14.20
N ARG A 217 2.38 17.67 13.00
CA ARG A 217 1.41 18.76 12.77
C ARG A 217 0.12 18.24 12.14
N PRO A 218 -0.92 19.05 11.90
CA PRO A 218 -1.78 18.84 10.75
C PRO A 218 -1.21 19.48 9.52
N GLY A 219 -1.96 19.37 8.44
CA GLY A 219 -1.87 20.38 7.42
C GLY A 219 -1.01 20.03 6.26
N ILE A 220 0.01 19.20 6.48
CA ILE A 220 1.23 19.32 5.70
C ILE A 220 1.87 18.02 5.24
N HIS A 221 1.34 16.84 5.58
CA HIS A 221 1.62 15.70 4.73
C HIS A 221 0.49 14.75 4.27
N ARG A 222 0.57 14.18 3.05
CA ARG A 222 -0.38 13.19 2.39
C ARG A 222 0.09 11.73 2.39
N LEU A 223 -0.63 10.71 1.91
CA LEU A 223 -0.30 9.29 2.16
C LEU A 223 -0.39 8.27 0.94
N GLN A 224 -0.01 6.98 1.10
CA GLN A 224 0.50 5.98 0.08
C GLN A 224 -0.41 4.86 -0.60
N TYR A 225 0.09 3.79 -1.29
CA TYR A 225 -0.60 2.50 -1.70
C TYR A 225 0.25 1.44 -2.50
N SER A 226 -0.34 0.39 -3.13
CA SER A 226 0.34 -0.57 -4.06
C SER A 226 -0.43 -1.22 -5.40
N PHE A 227 -1.26 -2.30 -5.89
CA PHE A 227 -2.39 -3.41 -5.67
C PHE A 227 -2.32 -4.93 -6.11
N GLY A 228 -3.10 -5.79 -5.43
CA GLY A 228 -3.70 -7.02 -6.03
C GLY A 228 -4.25 -6.88 -7.46
N GLN A 229 -3.65 -7.56 -8.45
CA GLN A 229 -3.62 -7.18 -9.88
C GLN A 229 -4.84 -7.48 -10.79
N GLY A 230 -5.07 -6.59 -11.77
CA GLY A 230 -5.92 -6.67 -12.98
C GLY A 230 -7.48 -6.65 -12.92
N ILE A 231 -8.10 -5.60 -13.50
CA ILE A 231 -8.64 -5.49 -14.89
C ILE A 231 -7.54 -6.11 -15.91
N LYS A 232 -7.18 -5.56 -17.11
CA LYS A 232 -6.64 -5.95 -18.48
C LYS A 232 -6.96 -7.27 -19.34
N ASN A 233 -7.51 -7.15 -20.59
CA ASN A 233 -8.83 -7.62 -21.19
C ASN A 233 -9.58 -8.97 -20.90
N THR A 234 -10.84 -8.80 -20.42
CA THR A 234 -11.95 -9.72 -20.09
C THR A 234 -13.25 -9.03 -20.46
N THR A 235 -14.05 -9.62 -21.34
CA THR A 235 -15.29 -8.99 -21.84
C THR A 235 -16.42 -9.05 -20.81
N PRO A 236 -17.40 -8.11 -20.88
CA PRO A 236 -18.58 -8.17 -20.03
C PRO A 236 -19.43 -9.35 -20.52
N SER A 237 -19.71 -10.31 -19.64
CA SER A 237 -20.53 -11.47 -19.99
C SER A 237 -21.88 -11.00 -20.51
N PRO A 238 -22.35 -11.45 -21.69
CA PRO A 238 -23.67 -11.05 -22.19
C PRO A 238 -24.81 -11.39 -21.22
N PHE A 239 -24.69 -12.51 -20.51
CA PHE A 239 -25.64 -12.92 -19.47
C PHE A 239 -25.54 -12.03 -18.21
N GLY A 240 -24.33 -11.56 -17.90
CA GLY A 240 -24.11 -10.50 -16.92
C GLY A 240 -24.76 -9.18 -17.35
N VAL A 241 -24.59 -8.73 -18.60
CA VAL A 241 -25.20 -7.48 -19.12
C VAL A 241 -26.73 -7.56 -19.05
N ALA A 242 -27.32 -8.68 -19.47
CA ALA A 242 -28.75 -8.92 -19.35
C ALA A 242 -29.23 -8.88 -17.88
N HIS A 243 -28.50 -9.51 -16.95
CA HIS A 243 -28.78 -9.43 -15.51
C HIS A 243 -28.67 -7.98 -15.02
N GLY A 244 -27.55 -7.30 -15.25
CA GLY A 244 -27.31 -5.94 -14.78
C GLY A 244 -28.37 -4.94 -15.25
N PHE A 245 -28.73 -4.96 -16.54
CA PHE A 245 -29.74 -4.06 -17.07
C PHE A 245 -31.11 -4.33 -16.44
N VAL A 246 -31.45 -5.61 -16.26
CA VAL A 246 -32.68 -6.02 -15.58
C VAL A 246 -32.63 -5.65 -14.09
N PHE A 247 -31.46 -5.69 -13.42
CA PHE A 247 -31.28 -5.30 -12.03
C PHE A 247 -31.57 -3.81 -11.79
N GLY A 248 -31.22 -2.94 -12.75
CA GLY A 248 -31.70 -1.56 -12.84
C GLY A 248 -33.16 -1.49 -13.31
N ASP A 249 -33.37 -1.24 -14.59
CA ASP A 249 -34.66 -0.86 -15.20
C ASP A 249 -35.67 -2.02 -15.36
N GLY A 250 -35.22 -3.27 -15.25
CA GLY A 250 -36.11 -4.43 -15.38
C GLY A 250 -37.15 -4.54 -14.25
N CYS A 251 -38.30 -5.13 -14.56
CA CYS A 251 -39.40 -5.33 -13.61
C CYS A 251 -39.80 -6.81 -13.51
N LYS A 252 -40.14 -7.32 -12.32
CA LYS A 252 -40.81 -8.63 -12.18
C LYS A 252 -42.26 -8.49 -12.65
N ARG A 253 -42.79 -9.44 -13.43
CA ARG A 253 -44.21 -9.38 -13.85
C ARG A 253 -45.15 -9.63 -12.68
N GLY A 254 -46.30 -8.92 -12.68
CA GLY A 254 -47.38 -9.11 -11.70
C GLY A 254 -48.39 -10.20 -12.06
N ASP A 255 -48.22 -10.93 -13.18
CA ASP A 255 -49.17 -11.93 -13.68
C ASP A 255 -48.88 -13.37 -13.20
N ASN A 256 -48.20 -13.50 -12.04
CA ASN A 256 -47.68 -14.74 -11.44
C ASN A 256 -46.78 -15.62 -12.35
N LYS A 257 -46.41 -15.17 -13.56
CA LYS A 257 -45.39 -15.84 -14.36
C LYS A 257 -44.02 -15.53 -13.77
N ASN A 258 -43.18 -16.55 -13.67
CA ASN A 258 -41.89 -16.49 -12.95
C ASN A 258 -40.78 -15.80 -13.78
N SER A 259 -41.10 -14.63 -14.34
CA SER A 259 -40.28 -13.91 -15.30
C SER A 259 -40.21 -12.40 -15.01
N ALA A 260 -38.99 -11.87 -15.09
CA ALA A 260 -38.76 -10.45 -15.30
C ALA A 260 -39.04 -10.05 -16.76
N VAL A 261 -39.17 -8.74 -16.99
CA VAL A 261 -39.21 -8.09 -18.30
C VAL A 261 -38.18 -6.98 -18.37
N ALA A 262 -37.66 -6.76 -19.57
CA ALA A 262 -36.83 -5.61 -19.94
C ALA A 262 -37.54 -4.84 -21.06
N ASN A 263 -37.61 -3.52 -20.96
CA ASN A 263 -38.09 -2.65 -22.03
C ASN A 263 -36.89 -1.90 -22.58
N LEU A 264 -36.70 -1.91 -23.91
CA LEU A 264 -35.69 -1.13 -24.62
C LEU A 264 -36.43 -0.05 -25.40
N ILE A 265 -36.23 1.23 -25.08
CA ILE A 265 -37.07 2.34 -25.56
C ILE A 265 -36.20 3.46 -26.15
N GLY A 266 -36.46 3.76 -27.43
CA GLY A 266 -35.70 4.72 -28.22
C GLY A 266 -34.28 4.28 -28.59
N ASP A 267 -33.62 5.08 -29.43
CA ASP A 267 -32.35 4.70 -30.08
C ASP A 267 -31.20 4.43 -29.09
N LYS A 268 -31.25 4.99 -27.88
CA LYS A 268 -30.25 4.75 -26.81
C LYS A 268 -30.14 3.27 -26.43
N ASP A 269 -31.25 2.53 -26.47
CA ASP A 269 -31.33 1.13 -26.02
C ASP A 269 -31.16 0.14 -27.17
N SER A 270 -31.03 0.62 -28.41
CA SER A 270 -30.85 -0.21 -29.62
C SER A 270 -29.68 -1.21 -29.49
N ALA A 271 -28.59 -0.81 -28.83
CA ALA A 271 -27.43 -1.67 -28.60
C ALA A 271 -27.66 -2.78 -27.55
N LEU A 272 -28.68 -2.67 -26.70
CA LEU A 272 -29.04 -3.70 -25.72
C LEU A 272 -29.83 -4.86 -26.34
N VAL A 273 -30.41 -4.68 -27.54
CA VAL A 273 -31.21 -5.69 -28.27
C VAL A 273 -30.47 -7.02 -28.41
N GLU A 274 -29.17 -7.01 -28.69
CA GLU A 274 -28.33 -8.19 -28.84
C GLU A 274 -28.39 -9.13 -27.61
N TYR A 275 -28.36 -8.55 -26.42
CA TYR A 275 -28.28 -9.27 -25.15
C TYR A 275 -29.59 -9.97 -24.76
N PHE A 276 -30.69 -9.62 -25.42
CA PHE A 276 -32.01 -10.22 -25.22
C PHE A 276 -32.53 -10.97 -26.45
N LYS A 277 -31.76 -11.11 -27.55
CA LYS A 277 -32.12 -11.93 -28.74
C LYS A 277 -32.69 -13.33 -28.44
N PRO A 278 -32.23 -14.08 -27.41
CA PRO A 278 -32.82 -15.39 -27.07
C PRO A 278 -34.18 -15.34 -26.36
N CYS A 279 -34.63 -14.16 -25.93
CA CYS A 279 -35.85 -13.97 -25.14
C CYS A 279 -37.06 -13.62 -26.03
N PRO A 280 -38.26 -14.18 -25.79
CA PRO A 280 -39.47 -13.80 -26.51
C PRO A 280 -39.78 -12.30 -26.35
N TYR A 281 -39.94 -11.61 -27.48
CA TYR A 281 -40.15 -10.17 -27.54
C TYR A 281 -41.52 -9.79 -28.13
N ARG A 282 -41.92 -8.55 -27.89
CA ARG A 282 -43.01 -7.87 -28.61
C ARG A 282 -42.68 -6.39 -28.81
N GLU A 283 -43.14 -5.83 -29.90
CA GLU A 283 -43.12 -4.38 -30.12
C GLU A 283 -44.02 -3.67 -29.10
N ILE A 284 -43.60 -2.48 -28.70
CA ILE A 284 -44.32 -1.56 -27.82
C ILE A 284 -44.17 -0.13 -28.36
N GLU A 285 -44.96 0.81 -27.85
CA GLU A 285 -44.86 2.21 -28.23
C GLU A 285 -43.42 2.74 -27.99
N ASN A 286 -42.76 3.18 -29.06
CA ASN A 286 -41.37 3.65 -29.10
C ASN A 286 -40.29 2.63 -28.67
N GLY A 287 -40.55 1.31 -28.73
CA GLY A 287 -39.54 0.33 -28.33
C GLY A 287 -39.90 -1.15 -28.46
N VAL A 288 -39.14 -2.01 -27.77
CA VAL A 288 -39.34 -3.46 -27.72
C VAL A 288 -39.32 -3.95 -26.27
N GLN A 289 -40.27 -4.81 -25.90
CA GLN A 289 -40.30 -5.49 -24.61
C GLN A 289 -39.86 -6.95 -24.75
N TYR A 290 -38.83 -7.34 -23.99
CA TYR A 290 -38.37 -8.72 -23.83
C TYR A 290 -38.94 -9.35 -22.55
N SER A 291 -39.18 -10.67 -22.59
CA SER A 291 -39.85 -11.42 -21.53
C SER A 291 -39.25 -12.82 -21.33
N ALA A 292 -39.76 -13.59 -20.35
CA ALA A 292 -39.18 -14.87 -19.90
C ALA A 292 -37.77 -14.78 -19.29
N ILE A 293 -37.37 -13.59 -18.82
CA ILE A 293 -36.08 -13.34 -18.16
C ILE A 293 -36.09 -13.89 -16.72
N PRO A 294 -35.02 -14.51 -16.19
CA PRO A 294 -35.01 -15.09 -14.84
C PRO A 294 -35.31 -14.08 -13.72
N ASN A 295 -36.19 -14.44 -12.79
CA ASN A 295 -36.60 -13.57 -11.67
C ASN A 295 -35.45 -13.18 -10.71
N TYR A 296 -34.35 -13.94 -10.68
CA TYR A 296 -33.16 -13.62 -9.88
C TYR A 296 -32.32 -12.48 -10.48
N PHE A 297 -32.60 -12.03 -11.70
CA PHE A 297 -31.94 -10.86 -12.30
C PHE A 297 -32.31 -9.51 -11.61
N LYS A 298 -33.15 -9.52 -10.56
CA LYS A 298 -33.36 -8.37 -9.67
C LYS A 298 -32.63 -8.47 -8.33
N ASP A 299 -31.96 -9.58 -8.09
CA ASP A 299 -31.25 -9.86 -6.84
C ASP A 299 -29.74 -9.63 -7.06
N ARG A 300 -28.93 -9.64 -6.01
CA ARG A 300 -27.48 -9.43 -6.16
C ARG A 300 -26.80 -10.74 -6.55
N PRO A 301 -25.83 -10.76 -7.48
CA PRO A 301 -24.94 -11.90 -7.63
C PRO A 301 -24.15 -12.17 -6.33
N SER A 302 -23.44 -13.29 -6.26
CA SER A 302 -22.47 -13.50 -5.19
C SER A 302 -21.25 -12.61 -5.41
N ILE A 303 -20.63 -12.08 -4.34
CA ILE A 303 -19.27 -11.48 -4.43
C ILE A 303 -18.17 -12.52 -4.76
N LYS A 304 -18.58 -13.76 -4.88
CA LYS A 304 -17.75 -14.86 -5.30
C LYS A 304 -17.87 -15.12 -6.80
N GLU A 305 -18.90 -14.60 -7.47
CA GLU A 305 -19.12 -14.85 -8.90
C GLU A 305 -17.89 -14.62 -9.78
N ASN A 306 -17.85 -15.37 -10.88
CA ASN A 306 -16.81 -15.17 -11.86
C ASN A 306 -16.86 -13.73 -12.39
N LYS A 307 -15.68 -13.26 -12.75
CA LYS A 307 -15.46 -11.88 -13.06
C LYS A 307 -16.07 -11.42 -14.39
N SER A 308 -16.04 -12.20 -15.47
CA SER A 308 -16.75 -11.78 -16.69
C SER A 308 -18.25 -11.58 -16.41
N TYR A 309 -18.82 -12.41 -15.53
CA TYR A 309 -20.20 -12.27 -15.07
C TYR A 309 -20.45 -10.97 -14.31
N LEU A 310 -19.69 -10.71 -13.24
CA LEU A 310 -19.82 -9.50 -12.43
C LEU A 310 -19.54 -8.20 -13.20
N TYR A 311 -18.63 -8.29 -14.16
CA TYR A 311 -18.30 -7.19 -15.04
C TYR A 311 -19.44 -6.89 -16.02
N GLY A 312 -20.04 -7.93 -16.61
CA GLY A 312 -21.27 -7.81 -17.38
C GLY A 312 -22.41 -7.24 -16.53
N TRP A 313 -22.59 -7.74 -15.30
CA TRP A 313 -23.60 -7.24 -14.36
C TRP A 313 -23.43 -5.75 -14.09
N LEU A 314 -22.20 -5.25 -13.92
CA LEU A 314 -21.97 -3.83 -13.76
C LEU A 314 -22.20 -3.04 -15.05
N ALA A 315 -21.77 -3.54 -16.21
CA ALA A 315 -21.96 -2.88 -17.51
C ALA A 315 -23.45 -2.77 -17.89
N GLY A 316 -24.22 -3.82 -17.63
CA GLY A 316 -25.68 -3.82 -17.77
C GLY A 316 -26.34 -2.86 -16.79
N TYR A 317 -25.96 -2.91 -15.50
CA TYR A 317 -26.56 -2.03 -14.49
C TYR A 317 -26.21 -0.56 -14.72
N PHE A 318 -25.03 -0.29 -15.27
CA PHE A 318 -24.64 1.03 -15.76
C PHE A 318 -25.36 1.45 -17.05
N SER A 319 -25.83 0.51 -17.87
CA SER A 319 -26.64 0.84 -19.05
C SER A 319 -28.09 1.21 -18.68
N ALA A 320 -28.54 0.88 -17.46
CA ALA A 320 -29.81 1.34 -16.88
C ALA A 320 -29.62 2.62 -16.04
N ASP A 321 -29.04 2.48 -14.84
CA ASP A 321 -28.95 3.52 -13.79
C ASP A 321 -27.68 4.41 -13.90
N GLY A 322 -26.93 4.28 -15.00
CA GLY A 322 -25.65 4.95 -15.22
C GLY A 322 -25.70 6.09 -16.24
N SER A 323 -24.86 7.10 -16.02
CA SER A 323 -24.68 8.25 -16.93
C SER A 323 -23.21 8.43 -17.29
N CYS A 324 -22.90 8.47 -18.60
CA CYS A 324 -21.60 8.92 -19.10
C CYS A 324 -21.75 10.32 -19.73
N LYS A 325 -21.32 11.35 -19.00
CA LYS A 325 -21.39 12.75 -19.45
C LYS A 325 -20.40 13.06 -20.57
N SER A 326 -20.59 14.18 -21.26
CA SER A 326 -19.63 14.73 -22.23
C SER A 326 -18.25 15.12 -21.66
N ASP A 327 -18.13 15.29 -20.35
CA ASP A 327 -16.83 15.40 -19.63
C ASP A 327 -16.16 14.03 -19.37
N GLY A 328 -16.84 12.93 -19.68
CA GLY A 328 -16.42 11.55 -19.44
C GLY A 328 -16.50 11.11 -17.98
N THR A 329 -17.28 11.80 -17.13
CA THR A 329 -17.68 11.31 -15.79
C THR A 329 -18.66 10.16 -15.92
N VAL A 330 -18.38 9.06 -15.23
CA VAL A 330 -19.09 7.78 -15.40
C VAL A 330 -19.82 7.39 -14.11
N LYS A 331 -20.98 8.00 -13.87
CA LYS A 331 -21.70 7.93 -12.57
C LYS A 331 -22.83 6.91 -12.60
N LEU A 332 -22.81 5.92 -11.70
CA LEU A 332 -23.94 5.02 -11.40
C LEU A 332 -24.70 5.57 -10.16
N SER A 333 -26.00 5.32 -10.04
CA SER A 333 -26.79 5.74 -8.86
C SER A 333 -27.83 4.70 -8.45
N SER A 334 -28.29 4.71 -7.19
CA SER A 334 -29.48 4.01 -6.74
C SER A 334 -30.03 4.60 -5.45
N VAL A 335 -31.30 4.34 -5.16
CA VAL A 335 -31.92 4.64 -3.85
C VAL A 335 -31.57 3.60 -2.78
N SER A 336 -31.11 2.42 -3.18
CA SER A 336 -30.59 1.40 -2.26
C SER A 336 -29.12 1.63 -2.01
N ARG A 337 -28.76 1.91 -0.77
CA ARG A 337 -27.35 1.99 -0.41
C ARG A 337 -26.70 0.62 -0.53
N ASP A 338 -27.29 -0.40 0.06
CA ASP A 338 -26.84 -1.81 0.06
C ASP A 338 -26.62 -2.40 -1.36
N ASN A 339 -27.23 -1.85 -2.42
CA ASN A 339 -26.93 -2.22 -3.81
C ASN A 339 -25.68 -1.52 -4.37
N ILE A 340 -25.46 -0.29 -3.96
CA ILE A 340 -24.43 0.65 -4.39
C ILE A 340 -23.14 0.33 -3.63
N ASP A 341 -23.31 0.06 -2.35
CA ASP A 341 -22.51 -0.82 -1.53
C ASP A 341 -22.17 -2.16 -2.18
N PHE A 342 -23.12 -2.96 -2.68
CA PHE A 342 -22.75 -4.26 -3.24
C PHE A 342 -22.04 -4.11 -4.60
N VAL A 343 -22.41 -3.12 -5.41
CA VAL A 343 -21.62 -2.59 -6.53
C VAL A 343 -20.21 -2.25 -6.04
N ARG A 344 -20.00 -1.88 -4.77
CA ARG A 344 -18.64 -1.98 -4.24
C ARG A 344 -18.14 -3.39 -4.23
N SER A 345 -18.68 -4.27 -3.40
CA SER A 345 -18.06 -5.57 -3.15
C SER A 345 -17.67 -6.17 -4.50
N VAL A 346 -18.64 -6.19 -5.43
CA VAL A 346 -18.58 -6.62 -6.85
C VAL A 346 -17.79 -5.74 -7.78
N CYS A 347 -17.23 -4.68 -7.24
CA CYS A 347 -16.13 -3.97 -7.82
C CYS A 347 -14.81 -4.06 -6.99
N SER A 348 -14.36 -5.11 -6.29
CA SER A 348 -13.04 -5.09 -5.57
C SER A 348 -11.70 -5.51 -6.24
N VAL A 349 -11.63 -5.88 -7.52
CA VAL A 349 -10.98 -7.09 -8.16
C VAL A 349 -10.75 -7.09 -9.70
N LEU A 350 -11.74 -6.63 -10.47
CA LEU A 350 -11.88 -6.44 -11.89
C LEU A 350 -11.60 -4.96 -12.23
N GLY A 351 -10.39 -4.43 -12.38
CA GLY A 351 -10.09 -3.12 -13.04
C GLY A 351 -10.85 -1.86 -12.62
N ILE A 352 -12.13 -1.75 -12.98
CA ILE A 352 -13.13 -0.71 -12.71
C ILE A 352 -12.89 0.09 -11.43
N GLY A 353 -11.92 1.00 -11.38
CA GLY A 353 -11.72 1.97 -10.31
C GLY A 353 -13.01 2.67 -9.90
N THR A 354 -13.26 3.10 -8.64
CA THR A 354 -14.56 3.73 -8.30
C THR A 354 -14.63 4.68 -7.09
N TYR A 355 -15.57 5.63 -7.13
CA TYR A 355 -15.81 6.69 -6.14
C TYR A 355 -16.66 6.23 -4.97
N SER A 356 -17.16 7.15 -4.15
CA SER A 356 -17.95 6.79 -2.98
C SER A 356 -19.34 6.62 -3.41
N ILE A 357 -20.05 5.98 -2.53
CA ILE A 357 -21.41 6.36 -2.19
C ILE A 357 -21.47 7.78 -1.64
N GLN A 358 -21.42 8.74 -2.56
CA GLN A 358 -22.04 10.03 -2.33
C GLN A 358 -23.51 9.77 -1.95
N CYS A 359 -24.08 10.62 -1.10
CA CYS A 359 -25.47 10.54 -0.72
C CYS A 359 -26.05 11.94 -0.85
N GLU A 360 -26.90 12.11 -1.85
CA GLU A 360 -27.62 13.33 -2.18
C GLU A 360 -29.06 13.16 -1.71
N ASP A 361 -29.59 14.12 -0.95
CA ASP A 361 -31.04 14.20 -0.72
C ASP A 361 -31.65 14.85 -1.97
N ARG A 362 -32.48 14.11 -2.72
CA ARG A 362 -33.10 14.52 -3.99
C ARG A 362 -34.62 14.55 -3.87
N ILE A 363 -35.27 15.42 -4.64
CA ILE A 363 -36.72 15.42 -4.82
C ILE A 363 -37.06 14.60 -6.07
N SER A 364 -38.08 13.75 -6.00
CA SER A 364 -38.54 12.93 -7.14
C SER A 364 -39.37 13.76 -8.12
N ASN A 365 -38.99 13.80 -9.40
CA ASN A 365 -39.76 14.48 -10.45
C ASN A 365 -41.15 13.86 -10.69
N LEU A 366 -41.38 12.62 -10.26
CA LEU A 366 -42.65 11.90 -10.44
C LEU A 366 -43.57 11.96 -9.21
N THR A 367 -43.02 12.19 -8.00
CA THR A 367 -43.78 12.10 -6.74
C THR A 367 -43.56 13.27 -5.78
N ASN A 368 -42.69 14.22 -6.14
CA ASN A 368 -42.31 15.42 -5.38
C ASN A 368 -41.85 15.16 -3.93
N ARG A 369 -41.40 13.93 -3.61
CA ARG A 369 -40.94 13.52 -2.28
C ARG A 369 -39.40 13.54 -2.17
N PRO A 370 -38.84 13.97 -1.02
CA PRO A 370 -37.42 13.84 -0.73
C PRO A 370 -37.03 12.37 -0.49
N HIS A 371 -35.94 11.94 -1.10
CA HIS A 371 -35.37 10.60 -0.97
C HIS A 371 -33.84 10.67 -1.07
N LYS A 372 -33.14 9.62 -0.63
CA LYS A 372 -31.67 9.56 -0.71
C LYS A 372 -31.24 8.85 -1.97
N MET A 373 -30.49 9.55 -2.80
CA MET A 373 -29.80 8.98 -3.95
C MET A 373 -28.35 8.69 -3.56
N PHE A 374 -28.04 7.41 -3.46
CA PHE A 374 -26.71 6.87 -3.21
C PHE A 374 -26.02 6.69 -4.54
N SER A 375 -24.97 7.47 -4.80
CA SER A 375 -24.44 7.64 -6.15
C SER A 375 -22.92 7.60 -6.18
N ILE A 376 -22.40 7.01 -7.26
CA ILE A 376 -21.29 6.07 -7.12
C ILE A 376 -20.51 5.95 -8.45
N VAL A 377 -19.50 6.80 -8.61
CA VAL A 377 -18.82 6.96 -9.91
C VAL A 377 -17.82 5.85 -10.17
N LEU A 378 -17.60 5.54 -11.44
CA LEU A 378 -16.59 4.64 -11.95
C LEU A 378 -15.41 5.50 -12.47
N MET A 379 -14.19 5.08 -12.18
CA MET A 379 -12.97 5.66 -12.69
C MET A 379 -12.85 5.22 -14.14
N ARG A 380 -13.07 6.16 -15.05
CA ARG A 380 -12.93 5.88 -16.47
C ARG A 380 -11.54 5.35 -16.84
N GLN A 381 -10.50 5.69 -16.07
CA GLN A 381 -9.22 4.96 -15.95
C GLN A 381 -9.23 3.43 -16.03
N GLN A 382 -10.38 2.85 -15.80
CA GLN A 382 -10.55 1.46 -15.56
C GLN A 382 -11.84 0.94 -16.21
N LEU A 383 -12.34 1.63 -17.24
CA LEU A 383 -13.54 1.29 -18.03
C LEU A 383 -13.20 1.39 -19.53
N THR A 384 -13.41 0.37 -20.36
CA THR A 384 -13.13 0.39 -21.83
C THR A 384 -14.45 0.65 -22.53
N GLU A 385 -14.34 0.94 -23.81
CA GLU A 385 -15.41 1.14 -24.78
C GLU A 385 -16.51 0.07 -24.71
N ASP A 386 -16.19 -1.22 -24.58
CA ASP A 386 -17.18 -2.31 -24.42
C ASP A 386 -17.72 -2.51 -22.99
N PHE A 387 -17.35 -1.67 -22.01
CA PHE A 387 -18.21 -1.42 -20.83
C PHE A 387 -19.48 -0.65 -21.22
N PHE A 388 -19.33 0.27 -22.17
CA PHE A 388 -20.39 1.17 -22.61
C PHE A 388 -21.19 0.52 -23.72
N ILE A 389 -22.24 -0.20 -23.32
CA ILE A 389 -23.16 -0.83 -24.27
C ILE A 389 -23.88 0.24 -25.10
N ILE A 390 -24.35 1.31 -24.45
CA ILE A 390 -25.01 2.46 -25.10
C ILE A 390 -24.00 3.26 -25.95
N PRO A 391 -24.25 3.48 -27.26
CA PRO A 391 -23.33 4.19 -28.14
C PRO A 391 -23.01 5.62 -27.70
N GLU A 392 -23.99 6.41 -27.24
CA GLU A 392 -23.72 7.78 -26.77
C GLU A 392 -22.78 7.78 -25.55
N HIS A 393 -22.93 6.82 -24.63
CA HIS A 393 -22.04 6.69 -23.49
C HIS A 393 -20.62 6.29 -23.91
N ARG A 394 -20.48 5.46 -24.94
CA ARG A 394 -19.18 5.11 -25.55
C ARG A 394 -18.57 6.30 -26.27
N ASP A 395 -19.35 7.04 -27.05
CA ASP A 395 -18.94 8.24 -27.76
C ASP A 395 -18.47 9.33 -26.80
N ASN A 396 -19.22 9.61 -25.73
CA ASN A 396 -18.83 10.56 -24.70
C ASN A 396 -17.54 10.14 -23.98
N PHE A 397 -17.35 8.84 -23.74
CA PHE A 397 -16.14 8.25 -23.18
C PHE A 397 -14.91 8.36 -24.12
N VAL A 398 -15.10 8.12 -25.43
CA VAL A 398 -14.06 8.19 -26.46
C VAL A 398 -13.69 9.63 -26.82
N LYS A 399 -14.68 10.48 -27.12
CA LYS A 399 -14.51 11.90 -27.52
C LYS A 399 -13.79 12.74 -26.47
N SER A 400 -13.97 12.42 -25.19
CA SER A 400 -13.24 13.08 -24.10
C SER A 400 -11.76 12.63 -24.00
N GLY A 401 -11.24 11.84 -24.94
CA GLY A 401 -9.93 12.05 -25.57
C GLY A 401 -8.67 11.54 -24.86
N GLY A 402 -8.42 11.93 -23.60
CA GLY A 402 -7.16 11.63 -22.92
C GLY A 402 -7.03 12.33 -21.57
N SER A 403 -6.14 11.86 -20.68
CA SER A 403 -5.56 12.25 -19.35
C SER A 403 -6.30 12.40 -17.98
N ASP A 404 -6.72 11.30 -17.36
CA ASP A 404 -7.22 11.13 -16.00
C ASP A 404 -6.12 11.28 -14.88
N ILE A 405 -5.26 12.33 -14.81
CA ILE A 405 -4.11 12.38 -13.83
C ILE A 405 -4.24 13.24 -12.51
N GLN A 406 -5.00 12.82 -11.46
CA GLN A 406 -5.28 13.42 -10.11
C GLN A 406 -4.56 12.89 -8.83
N THR A 407 -5.19 12.11 -7.89
CA THR A 407 -4.85 12.00 -6.41
C THR A 407 -4.64 10.58 -5.80
N LYS A 408 -3.80 10.35 -4.75
CA LYS A 408 -4.10 9.36 -3.68
C LYS A 408 -3.72 9.79 -2.25
N TYR A 409 -4.05 10.99 -1.83
CA TYR A 409 -3.30 11.73 -0.83
C TYR A 409 -4.03 12.13 0.46
N TRP A 410 -3.45 12.27 1.67
CA TRP A 410 -4.26 12.36 2.93
C TRP A 410 -4.04 13.22 4.16
N THR A 411 -5.11 13.37 4.98
CA THR A 411 -5.60 14.67 5.47
C THR A 411 -6.09 14.85 6.91
N VAL A 412 -5.15 14.91 7.82
CA VAL A 412 -5.36 15.47 9.12
C VAL A 412 -5.52 16.98 9.17
N GLU A 413 -6.58 17.35 9.85
CA GLU A 413 -6.86 18.72 10.21
C GLU A 413 -6.32 19.21 11.58
N SER A 414 -5.90 18.42 12.59
CA SER A 414 -5.08 18.91 13.77
C SER A 414 -4.08 17.88 14.38
N VAL A 415 -4.15 17.58 15.69
CA VAL A 415 -4.09 16.30 16.44
C VAL A 415 -4.79 16.55 17.94
N ASP A 416 -5.10 15.62 18.93
CA ASP A 416 -5.32 15.64 20.48
C ASP A 416 -5.18 14.37 21.48
N LYS A 417 -4.03 13.95 22.13
CA LYS A 417 -3.68 12.58 22.72
C LYS A 417 -4.86 11.88 23.35
N THR A 418 -5.04 10.57 23.14
CA THR A 418 -5.91 9.80 24.03
C THR A 418 -5.22 9.59 25.40
N SER A 419 -5.65 8.62 26.16
CA SER A 419 -5.22 8.24 27.51
C SER A 419 -5.87 6.88 27.78
N LYS A 420 -6.04 6.09 26.71
CA LYS A 420 -6.78 4.83 26.59
C LYS A 420 -5.74 3.75 26.34
N LYS A 421 -5.91 2.62 27.02
CA LYS A 421 -5.13 1.39 26.98
C LYS A 421 -6.15 0.24 26.81
N GLU A 422 -5.97 -0.60 25.80
CA GLU A 422 -6.80 -1.71 25.30
C GLU A 422 -5.84 -2.85 24.86
N ASN A 423 -6.08 -3.65 23.82
CA ASN A 423 -5.06 -4.59 23.31
C ASN A 423 -4.67 -4.31 21.85
N VAL A 424 -3.52 -4.86 21.42
CA VAL A 424 -2.62 -4.20 20.43
C VAL A 424 -1.93 -5.25 19.56
N PHE A 425 -1.84 -5.11 18.23
CA PHE A 425 -1.71 -6.31 17.33
C PHE A 425 -0.84 -6.15 16.06
N CYS A 426 -0.65 -7.15 15.20
CA CYS A 426 0.02 -7.01 13.89
C CYS A 426 -0.25 -8.22 12.99
N ALA A 427 0.26 -8.15 11.76
CA ALA A 427 0.32 -9.17 10.74
C ALA A 427 1.68 -9.21 10.02
N GLU A 428 2.46 -10.26 10.22
CA GLU A 428 3.89 -10.22 9.91
C GLU A 428 4.20 -10.71 8.50
N VAL A 429 3.81 -9.93 7.48
CA VAL A 429 4.00 -10.40 6.11
C VAL A 429 5.47 -10.42 5.72
N ALA A 430 5.95 -11.63 5.50
CA ALA A 430 7.25 -11.94 4.94
C ALA A 430 7.40 -11.39 3.50
N ASP A 431 8.64 -11.35 3.01
CA ASP A 431 9.16 -10.49 1.92
C ASP A 431 8.96 -9.00 2.22
N TYR A 432 7.75 -8.51 1.97
CA TYR A 432 7.58 -7.12 1.53
C TYR A 432 7.57 -6.12 2.67
N ASN A 433 7.42 -6.62 3.91
CA ASN A 433 7.30 -5.81 5.10
C ASN A 433 6.25 -4.70 4.98
N ALA A 434 5.30 -4.78 4.04
CA ALA A 434 4.48 -3.64 3.68
C ALA A 434 2.99 -3.97 3.60
N PHE A 435 2.18 -3.30 4.44
CA PHE A 435 0.89 -3.72 4.93
C PHE A 435 -0.36 -2.84 4.51
N THR A 436 -1.65 -2.92 4.97
CA THR A 436 -2.91 -2.12 4.57
C THR A 436 -4.19 -2.26 5.49
N LEU A 437 -5.42 -1.80 5.09
CA LEU A 437 -6.79 -1.78 5.70
C LEU A 437 -7.90 -1.53 4.64
N ALA A 438 -9.13 -1.40 5.12
CA ALA A 438 -10.24 -0.64 4.55
C ALA A 438 -9.91 0.82 4.17
N ASP A 439 -9.66 1.03 2.86
CA ASP A 439 -9.55 2.28 2.08
C ASP A 439 -8.35 2.32 1.10
N ASN A 440 -7.50 1.27 1.05
CA ASN A 440 -6.55 0.84 -0.04
C ASN A 440 -5.13 1.39 -0.28
N ILE A 441 -4.16 1.11 0.60
CA ILE A 441 -3.10 2.08 0.94
C ILE A 441 -1.83 1.36 1.51
N LEU A 442 -0.51 1.73 1.38
CA LEU A 442 0.67 0.84 1.69
C LEU A 442 1.87 1.46 2.48
N THR A 443 2.19 0.97 3.69
CA THR A 443 3.46 1.21 4.49
C THR A 443 4.18 -0.10 4.42
N GLY A 444 5.46 -0.24 4.13
CA GLY A 444 6.33 -0.83 5.16
C GLY A 444 6.81 0.35 5.97
N ASN A 445 7.95 0.36 6.64
CA ASN A 445 8.69 1.62 6.68
C ASN A 445 10.14 1.28 6.56
N CYS A 446 10.77 1.67 5.46
CA CYS A 446 11.99 1.13 4.92
C CYS A 446 13.13 2.20 4.81
N GLY A 447 13.70 2.61 5.94
CA GLY A 447 14.62 3.76 6.03
C GLY A 447 16.02 3.52 5.45
N PHE A 448 16.91 4.49 5.65
CA PHE A 448 18.28 4.44 5.13
C PHE A 448 19.33 4.56 6.24
N THR A 449 20.47 3.89 6.04
CA THR A 449 21.69 4.14 6.81
C THR A 449 22.91 4.28 5.90
N SER A 450 23.66 5.35 6.06
CA SER A 450 25.00 5.45 5.49
C SER A 450 25.99 4.59 6.27
N THR A 451 27.06 4.15 5.63
CA THR A 451 28.25 3.57 6.28
C THR A 451 29.41 4.55 6.35
N LYS A 452 29.23 5.82 5.96
CA LYS A 452 30.26 6.88 5.99
C LYS A 452 30.93 7.13 7.35
N ASP A 453 30.33 6.68 8.46
CA ASP A 453 30.79 6.91 9.84
C ASP A 453 31.34 5.64 10.54
N VAL A 454 31.59 4.54 9.80
CA VAL A 454 32.17 3.29 10.38
C VAL A 454 33.57 3.49 10.97
N SER A 455 34.27 4.54 10.53
CA SER A 455 35.54 5.02 11.06
C SER A 455 35.44 5.63 12.47
N ILE A 456 34.23 6.01 12.91
CA ILE A 456 33.94 6.47 14.27
C ILE A 456 33.44 5.31 15.14
N GLU A 457 32.50 4.51 14.62
CA GLU A 457 31.99 3.32 15.30
C GLU A 457 31.54 2.27 14.27
N LEU A 458 32.33 1.20 14.10
CA LEU A 458 32.13 0.20 13.06
C LEU A 458 30.76 -0.49 13.13
N GLY A 459 30.29 -0.84 14.33
CA GLY A 459 29.02 -1.54 14.54
C GLY A 459 27.77 -0.66 14.43
N ASN A 460 27.89 0.67 14.45
CA ASN A 460 26.78 1.62 14.58
C ASN A 460 25.69 1.45 13.49
N SER A 461 26.08 1.51 12.22
CA SER A 461 25.13 1.45 11.10
C SER A 461 24.53 0.05 10.90
N PHE A 462 25.27 -1.01 11.24
CA PHE A 462 24.80 -2.39 11.18
C PHE A 462 23.83 -2.72 12.31
N ALA A 463 24.11 -2.25 13.53
CA ALA A 463 23.20 -2.36 14.67
C ALA A 463 21.90 -1.57 14.42
N TRP A 464 21.98 -0.37 13.85
CA TRP A 464 20.79 0.37 13.40
C TRP A 464 20.04 -0.40 12.31
N ALA A 465 20.73 -0.91 11.28
CA ALA A 465 20.08 -1.71 10.24
C ALA A 465 19.34 -2.91 10.83
N MET A 466 19.95 -3.64 11.76
CA MET A 466 19.36 -4.79 12.45
C MET A 466 18.15 -4.43 13.30
N ASP A 467 18.24 -3.40 14.14
CA ASP A 467 17.16 -2.87 14.96
C ASP A 467 15.94 -2.54 14.10
N MET A 468 16.21 -1.84 13.01
CA MET A 468 15.21 -1.43 12.05
C MET A 468 14.64 -2.65 11.29
N LEU A 469 15.45 -3.56 10.76
CA LEU A 469 15.01 -4.79 10.09
C LEU A 469 14.13 -5.66 11.01
N MET A 470 14.43 -5.74 12.30
CA MET A 470 13.61 -6.43 13.30
C MET A 470 12.27 -5.73 13.54
N LEU A 471 12.22 -4.39 13.54
CA LEU A 471 10.99 -3.59 13.45
C LEU A 471 10.32 -3.70 12.05
N GLY A 472 10.86 -4.53 11.16
CA GLY A 472 10.35 -4.79 9.82
C GLY A 472 10.71 -3.74 8.80
N VAL A 473 11.76 -2.96 9.02
CA VAL A 473 12.21 -1.92 8.10
C VAL A 473 12.98 -2.57 6.98
N GLY A 474 12.58 -2.35 5.72
CA GLY A 474 13.52 -2.63 4.64
C GLY A 474 14.65 -1.60 4.70
N VAL A 475 15.91 -1.98 4.81
CA VAL A 475 17.00 -0.99 4.99
C VAL A 475 17.71 -0.75 3.67
N GLY A 476 17.66 0.51 3.21
CA GLY A 476 18.62 0.99 2.23
C GLY A 476 19.93 1.32 2.93
N PHE A 477 21.07 1.00 2.32
CA PHE A 477 22.37 1.35 2.84
C PHE A 477 23.36 1.66 1.72
N ASP A 478 24.34 2.51 2.01
CA ASP A 478 25.48 2.73 1.12
C ASP A 478 26.72 1.95 1.57
N THR A 479 27.67 1.77 0.66
CA THR A 479 29.00 1.21 0.97
C THR A 479 30.08 2.27 1.16
N LYS A 480 29.74 3.53 1.50
CA LYS A 480 30.72 4.63 1.62
C LYS A 480 31.75 4.43 2.75
N GLY A 481 31.50 3.49 3.65
CA GLY A 481 32.47 3.03 4.65
C GLY A 481 33.60 2.15 4.09
N ALA A 482 33.53 1.73 2.83
CA ALA A 482 34.59 0.95 2.18
C ALA A 482 35.91 1.73 2.18
N GLY A 483 37.02 1.05 2.47
CA GLY A 483 38.35 1.67 2.59
C GLY A 483 38.57 2.54 3.84
N GLN A 484 37.53 2.88 4.62
CA GLN A 484 37.67 3.82 5.74
C GLN A 484 38.25 3.21 7.04
N VAL A 485 38.19 1.88 7.19
CA VAL A 485 38.59 1.19 8.42
C VAL A 485 39.47 0.00 8.09
N ILE A 486 40.68 0.01 8.65
CA ILE A 486 41.52 -1.18 8.78
C ILE A 486 40.91 -2.05 9.88
N ILE A 487 40.43 -3.23 9.51
CA ILE A 487 39.89 -4.23 10.41
C ILE A 487 41.06 -4.86 11.19
N LYS A 488 40.88 -5.08 12.49
CA LYS A 488 41.91 -5.66 13.37
C LYS A 488 41.27 -6.64 14.34
N SER A 489 41.76 -7.87 14.40
CA SER A 489 41.26 -8.87 15.34
C SER A 489 41.27 -8.37 16.79
N PRO A 490 40.25 -8.68 17.59
CA PRO A 490 40.22 -8.32 19.00
C PRO A 490 41.41 -8.97 19.73
N THR A 491 42.17 -8.14 20.44
CA THR A 491 43.46 -8.49 21.08
C THR A 491 43.55 -7.99 22.52
N LYS A 492 42.54 -7.25 23.00
CA LYS A 492 42.40 -6.84 24.40
C LYS A 492 41.67 -7.91 25.22
N GLU A 493 41.37 -7.60 26.47
CA GLU A 493 40.70 -8.48 27.45
C GLU A 493 39.46 -9.20 26.89
N GLN A 494 39.23 -10.43 27.33
CA GLN A 494 38.01 -11.18 27.01
C GLN A 494 36.85 -10.71 27.88
N ILE A 495 35.72 -10.38 27.25
CA ILE A 495 34.47 -10.02 27.94
C ILE A 495 33.34 -10.96 27.54
N THR A 496 32.44 -11.26 28.48
CA THR A 496 31.26 -12.10 28.24
C THR A 496 29.99 -11.27 28.33
N PHE A 497 29.24 -11.18 27.24
CA PHE A 497 27.94 -10.51 27.20
C PHE A 497 26.82 -11.56 27.25
N VAL A 498 26.04 -11.55 28.34
CA VAL A 498 24.83 -12.37 28.48
C VAL A 498 23.70 -11.67 27.74
N ILE A 499 23.28 -12.24 26.61
CA ILE A 499 22.35 -11.57 25.68
C ILE A 499 20.93 -11.55 26.26
N PRO A 500 20.31 -10.38 26.49
CA PRO A 500 18.92 -10.30 26.91
C PRO A 500 17.95 -10.87 25.87
N ASP A 501 16.83 -11.42 26.33
CA ASP A 501 15.76 -12.02 25.50
C ASP A 501 14.85 -10.97 24.83
N SER A 502 15.47 -9.99 24.16
CA SER A 502 14.81 -8.88 23.46
C SER A 502 15.57 -8.46 22.19
N ARG A 503 14.90 -7.69 21.33
CA ARG A 503 15.49 -7.09 20.11
C ARG A 503 16.75 -6.29 20.44
N GLU A 504 16.69 -5.47 21.48
CA GLU A 504 17.79 -4.63 21.94
C GLU A 504 19.02 -5.47 22.32
N GLY A 505 18.81 -6.64 22.95
CA GLY A 505 19.89 -7.57 23.28
C GLY A 505 20.61 -8.12 22.05
N TRP A 506 19.86 -8.54 21.02
CA TRP A 506 20.41 -9.06 19.77
C TRP A 506 21.11 -7.97 18.94
N VAL A 507 20.56 -6.74 18.93
CA VAL A 507 21.16 -5.57 18.29
C VAL A 507 22.47 -5.18 18.97
N GLU A 508 22.49 -5.16 20.29
CA GLU A 508 23.68 -4.82 21.09
C GLU A 508 24.78 -5.88 20.95
N SER A 509 24.43 -7.18 20.88
CA SER A 509 25.45 -8.22 20.66
C SER A 509 26.15 -8.07 19.30
N VAL A 510 25.42 -7.71 18.24
CA VAL A 510 26.03 -7.40 16.93
C VAL A 510 26.86 -6.12 16.98
N ARG A 511 26.39 -5.05 17.65
CA ARG A 511 27.17 -3.81 17.84
C ARG A 511 28.50 -4.08 18.56
N LEU A 512 28.45 -4.81 19.67
CA LEU A 512 29.63 -5.20 20.46
C LEU A 512 30.57 -6.10 19.66
N LEU A 513 30.05 -7.07 18.91
CA LEU A 513 30.87 -7.96 18.08
C LEU A 513 31.61 -7.16 17.00
N MET A 514 30.93 -6.29 16.26
CA MET A 514 31.57 -5.52 15.19
C MET A 514 32.57 -4.50 15.76
N ASN A 515 32.23 -3.82 16.86
CA ASN A 515 33.16 -2.92 17.55
C ASN A 515 34.39 -3.66 18.14
N SER A 516 34.33 -4.98 18.37
CA SER A 516 35.53 -5.75 18.78
C SER A 516 36.62 -5.80 17.71
N TYR A 517 36.24 -5.71 16.43
CA TYR A 517 37.18 -5.68 15.29
C TYR A 517 37.64 -4.26 14.92
N HIS A 518 37.10 -3.24 15.60
CA HIS A 518 37.50 -1.85 15.41
C HIS A 518 38.70 -1.53 16.32
N ASN A 519 39.86 -1.21 15.73
CA ASN A 519 41.09 -0.88 16.45
C ASN A 519 41.54 -1.95 17.48
N GLY A 520 41.29 -3.23 17.17
CA GLY A 520 41.71 -4.39 17.97
C GLY A 520 41.10 -4.37 19.37
N GLY A 521 39.78 -4.45 19.46
CA GLY A 521 39.01 -4.31 20.70
C GLY A 521 39.12 -5.50 21.66
N ASN A 522 38.19 -5.55 22.62
CA ASN A 522 38.06 -6.63 23.60
C ASN A 522 37.53 -7.90 22.92
N VAL A 523 38.00 -9.08 23.32
CA VAL A 523 37.50 -10.36 22.78
C VAL A 523 36.10 -10.63 23.32
N VAL A 524 35.08 -10.25 22.56
CA VAL A 524 33.68 -10.44 22.97
C VAL A 524 33.29 -11.92 22.79
N THR A 525 32.75 -12.50 23.86
CA THR A 525 32.08 -13.81 23.90
C THR A 525 30.64 -13.64 24.35
N PHE A 526 29.76 -14.56 23.94
CA PHE A 526 28.32 -14.44 24.13
C PHE A 526 27.75 -15.63 24.91
N ASP A 527 26.94 -15.32 25.92
CA ASP A 527 26.06 -16.29 26.57
C ASP A 527 24.63 -16.08 26.05
N TYR A 528 24.12 -17.09 25.35
CA TYR A 528 22.79 -17.12 24.75
C TYR A 528 21.73 -17.71 25.71
N SER A 529 22.10 -18.15 26.93
CA SER A 529 21.25 -18.92 27.86
C SER A 529 19.96 -18.24 28.31
N LYS A 530 19.82 -16.93 28.08
CA LYS A 530 18.59 -16.18 28.38
C LYS A 530 17.61 -16.12 27.20
N ILE A 531 18.08 -16.28 25.97
CA ILE A 531 17.23 -16.21 24.76
C ILE A 531 16.26 -17.39 24.76
N ARG A 532 14.98 -17.11 24.54
CA ARG A 532 13.93 -18.15 24.55
C ARG A 532 14.17 -19.22 23.46
N PRO A 533 13.93 -20.51 23.74
CA PRO A 533 14.15 -21.59 22.79
C PRO A 533 13.22 -21.54 21.57
N ARG A 534 13.54 -22.34 20.54
CA ARG A 534 12.75 -22.45 19.31
C ARG A 534 11.33 -22.97 19.62
N GLY A 535 10.32 -22.26 19.14
CA GLY A 535 8.91 -22.58 19.42
C GLY A 535 8.24 -21.65 20.43
N GLU A 536 8.99 -20.96 21.30
CA GLU A 536 8.41 -20.06 22.31
C GLU A 536 7.77 -18.81 21.68
N PRO A 537 6.59 -18.33 22.14
CA PRO A 537 5.98 -17.12 21.63
C PRO A 537 6.86 -15.88 21.76
N ILE A 538 7.09 -15.15 20.66
CA ILE A 538 7.78 -13.86 20.69
C ILE A 538 6.81 -12.82 21.27
N ARG A 539 7.05 -12.36 22.49
CA ARG A 539 6.20 -11.33 23.11
C ARG A 539 6.40 -10.02 22.37
N GLY A 540 5.32 -9.41 21.89
CA GLY A 540 5.44 -8.16 21.16
C GLY A 540 6.14 -8.28 19.81
N PHE A 541 6.12 -9.48 19.19
CA PHE A 541 6.17 -9.68 17.73
C PHE A 541 5.15 -10.77 17.33
N GLY A 542 5.14 -11.87 18.08
CA GLY A 542 4.17 -12.95 18.05
C GLY A 542 4.58 -14.10 17.13
N GLY A 543 3.86 -15.21 17.20
CA GLY A 543 4.35 -16.47 16.62
C GLY A 543 5.62 -16.92 17.31
N THR A 544 6.33 -17.89 16.73
CA THR A 544 7.35 -18.64 17.45
C THR A 544 8.75 -18.11 17.21
N ALA A 545 9.56 -18.07 18.27
CA ALA A 545 10.97 -17.76 18.19
C ALA A 545 11.73 -18.86 17.43
N SER A 546 12.82 -18.47 16.77
CA SER A 546 13.78 -19.39 16.15
C SER A 546 14.67 -20.13 17.15
N GLY A 547 14.69 -19.71 18.42
CA GLY A 547 15.83 -19.94 19.30
C GLY A 547 17.02 -19.03 18.95
N PRO A 548 18.16 -19.16 19.67
CA PRO A 548 19.35 -18.35 19.44
C PRO A 548 20.11 -18.70 18.14
N GLY A 549 19.85 -19.86 17.52
CA GLY A 549 20.60 -20.38 16.37
C GLY A 549 20.87 -19.38 15.22
N PRO A 550 19.91 -18.59 14.73
CA PRO A 550 20.17 -17.56 13.71
C PRO A 550 21.15 -16.47 14.16
N LEU A 551 21.13 -16.10 15.45
CA LEU A 551 22.06 -15.11 16.01
C LEU A 551 23.46 -15.72 16.21
N GLU A 552 23.53 -16.99 16.60
CA GLU A 552 24.78 -17.77 16.63
C GLU A 552 25.41 -17.87 15.22
N GLU A 553 24.60 -18.15 14.19
CA GLU A 553 25.03 -18.16 12.80
C GLU A 553 25.50 -16.77 12.35
N LEU A 554 24.75 -15.71 12.65
CA LEU A 554 25.13 -14.32 12.35
C LEU A 554 26.46 -13.95 13.01
N HIS A 555 26.63 -14.21 14.31
CA HIS A 555 27.88 -13.93 15.01
C HIS A 555 29.07 -14.74 14.45
N LYS A 556 28.84 -16.00 14.03
CA LYS A 556 29.86 -16.80 13.33
C LYS A 556 30.24 -16.19 11.99
N ASN A 557 29.26 -15.76 11.20
CA ASN A 557 29.47 -15.20 9.87
C ASN A 557 30.14 -13.82 9.91
N ILE A 558 29.79 -12.96 10.89
CA ILE A 558 30.47 -11.69 11.15
C ILE A 558 31.96 -11.92 11.49
N ARG A 559 32.27 -12.89 12.38
CA ARG A 559 33.67 -13.26 12.68
C ARG A 559 34.41 -13.81 11.47
N GLY A 560 33.72 -14.56 10.60
CA GLY A 560 34.28 -15.07 9.35
C GLY A 560 34.69 -13.95 8.40
N ILE A 561 33.81 -12.98 8.13
CA ILE A 561 34.10 -11.84 7.26
C ILE A 561 35.19 -10.95 7.87
N LEU A 562 35.03 -10.52 9.13
CA LEU A 562 35.97 -9.57 9.74
C LEU A 562 37.32 -10.20 10.07
N GLY A 563 37.38 -11.49 10.44
CA GLY A 563 38.63 -12.21 10.64
C GLY A 563 39.40 -12.48 9.34
N ALA A 564 38.71 -12.60 8.20
CA ALA A 564 39.34 -12.70 6.88
C ALA A 564 39.91 -11.37 6.36
N LEU A 565 39.63 -10.26 7.06
CA LEU A 565 40.10 -8.90 6.74
C LEU A 565 41.09 -8.37 7.80
N ASP A 566 41.66 -9.22 8.65
CA ASP A 566 42.56 -8.77 9.72
C ASP A 566 43.85 -8.14 9.16
N GLY A 567 44.06 -6.85 9.46
CA GLY A 567 45.12 -6.02 8.87
C GLY A 567 44.73 -5.30 7.58
N GLU A 568 43.61 -5.67 6.96
CA GLU A 568 43.11 -5.14 5.68
C GLU A 568 41.97 -4.12 5.87
N SER A 569 41.67 -3.37 4.81
CA SER A 569 40.57 -2.41 4.82
C SER A 569 39.21 -3.08 4.54
N ILE A 570 38.15 -2.66 5.25
CA ILE A 570 36.79 -3.16 4.99
C ILE A 570 36.34 -2.82 3.56
N THR A 571 35.81 -3.80 2.83
CA THR A 571 35.37 -3.63 1.43
C THR A 571 33.87 -3.40 1.30
N SER A 572 33.44 -2.88 0.16
CA SER A 572 32.02 -2.73 -0.23
C SER A 572 31.26 -4.06 -0.22
N VAL A 573 31.89 -5.12 -0.76
CA VAL A 573 31.39 -6.50 -0.73
C VAL A 573 31.25 -6.99 0.70
N ALA A 574 32.22 -6.73 1.59
CA ALA A 574 32.15 -7.12 3.00
C ALA A 574 31.03 -6.37 3.75
N ILE A 575 30.89 -5.05 3.55
CA ILE A 575 29.76 -4.26 4.10
C ILE A 575 28.43 -4.84 3.64
N THR A 576 28.30 -5.13 2.35
CA THR A 576 27.07 -5.64 1.74
C THR A 576 26.77 -7.06 2.19
N ASP A 577 27.77 -7.94 2.33
CA ASP A 577 27.61 -9.30 2.86
C ASP A 577 27.26 -9.31 4.36
N LEU A 578 27.80 -8.38 5.15
CA LEU A 578 27.47 -8.21 6.57
C LEU A 578 26.00 -7.75 6.76
N MET A 579 25.54 -6.77 5.98
CA MET A 579 24.13 -6.35 5.97
C MET A 579 23.22 -7.49 5.50
N ASN A 580 23.54 -8.15 4.38
CA ASN A 580 22.77 -9.30 3.88
C ASN A 580 22.70 -10.45 4.90
N PHE A 581 23.74 -10.68 5.71
CA PHE A 581 23.68 -11.66 6.81
C PHE A 581 22.78 -11.20 7.97
N ILE A 582 22.73 -9.90 8.29
CA ILE A 582 21.76 -9.35 9.25
C ILE A 582 20.33 -9.54 8.73
N GLY A 583 20.09 -9.23 7.45
CA GLY A 583 18.84 -9.55 6.75
C GLY A 583 18.47 -11.03 6.87
N LYS A 584 19.40 -11.92 6.50
CA LYS A 584 19.26 -13.39 6.62
C LYS A 584 18.95 -13.84 8.06
N CYS A 585 19.57 -13.24 9.08
CA CYS A 585 19.28 -13.54 10.49
C CYS A 585 17.84 -13.18 10.86
N VAL A 586 17.36 -12.00 10.44
CA VAL A 586 15.96 -11.57 10.64
C VAL A 586 14.98 -12.45 9.85
N VAL A 587 15.42 -13.08 8.76
CA VAL A 587 14.63 -14.09 8.01
C VAL A 587 14.61 -15.44 8.74
N ALA A 588 15.77 -15.97 9.11
CA ALA A 588 15.93 -17.26 9.80
C ALA A 588 15.33 -17.27 11.22
N GLY A 589 14.96 -16.09 11.74
CA GLY A 589 13.98 -15.90 12.81
C GLY A 589 12.63 -16.60 12.58
N ASN A 590 12.35 -17.08 11.35
CA ASN A 590 11.18 -17.86 10.93
C ASN A 590 9.85 -17.07 10.97
N VAL A 591 9.94 -15.73 11.08
CA VAL A 591 8.82 -14.80 11.31
C VAL A 591 8.80 -13.62 10.30
N ARG A 592 9.88 -13.42 9.52
CA ARG A 592 10.01 -12.33 8.53
C ARG A 592 10.75 -12.79 7.28
N ARG A 593 10.80 -11.92 6.27
CA ARG A 593 11.98 -11.82 5.38
C ARG A 593 12.44 -10.35 5.36
N SER A 594 13.71 -10.08 5.08
CA SER A 594 14.24 -8.72 4.92
C SER A 594 13.92 -8.16 3.53
N ALA A 595 14.23 -6.88 3.31
CA ALA A 595 14.03 -6.20 2.03
C ALA A 595 15.00 -5.02 1.92
N GLU A 596 16.20 -5.26 1.41
CA GLU A 596 17.30 -4.29 1.49
C GLU A 596 17.69 -3.72 0.12
N LEU A 597 18.37 -2.57 0.13
CA LEU A 597 19.03 -2.00 -1.05
C LEU A 597 20.45 -1.60 -0.68
N ALA A 598 21.43 -2.24 -1.31
CA ALA A 598 22.80 -1.77 -1.30
C ALA A 598 22.99 -0.69 -2.37
N ILE A 599 23.79 0.34 -2.06
CA ILE A 599 24.21 1.38 -3.00
C ILE A 599 25.73 1.54 -2.93
N GLY A 600 26.42 1.08 -3.98
CA GLY A 600 27.88 1.17 -4.11
C GLY A 600 28.32 2.16 -5.18
N GLU A 601 29.60 2.18 -5.49
CA GLU A 601 30.17 3.02 -6.55
C GLU A 601 30.08 2.32 -7.92
N ILE A 602 29.95 3.09 -9.00
CA ILE A 602 29.76 2.54 -10.37
C ILE A 602 31.02 1.91 -10.97
N ASP A 603 32.19 2.21 -10.41
CA ASP A 603 33.47 1.64 -10.85
C ASP A 603 33.89 0.42 -9.98
N ASP A 604 33.13 0.12 -8.91
CA ASP A 604 33.37 -1.01 -8.01
C ASP A 604 32.88 -2.33 -8.63
N THR A 605 33.77 -2.93 -9.43
CA THR A 605 33.48 -4.16 -10.17
C THR A 605 33.19 -5.35 -9.24
N ASP A 606 33.87 -5.46 -8.10
CA ASP A 606 33.66 -6.56 -7.14
C ASP A 606 32.26 -6.48 -6.52
N TYR A 607 31.79 -5.27 -6.16
CA TYR A 607 30.42 -5.03 -5.69
C TYR A 607 29.37 -5.27 -6.77
N ILE A 608 29.61 -4.81 -8.01
CA ILE A 608 28.68 -4.99 -9.14
C ILE A 608 28.53 -6.49 -9.48
N GLU A 609 29.64 -7.21 -9.54
CA GLU A 609 29.64 -8.63 -9.91
C GLU A 609 29.25 -9.56 -8.76
N MET A 610 29.11 -9.08 -7.51
CA MET A 610 28.87 -9.94 -6.33
C MET A 610 27.59 -10.81 -6.43
N LYS A 611 26.66 -10.45 -7.32
CA LYS A 611 25.41 -11.17 -7.61
C LYS A 611 25.40 -11.90 -8.98
N ASP A 612 26.54 -12.04 -9.67
CA ASP A 612 26.62 -12.91 -10.86
C ASP A 612 26.44 -14.38 -10.46
N TYR A 613 25.33 -14.97 -10.90
CA TYR A 613 24.97 -16.38 -10.67
C TYR A 613 26.02 -17.37 -11.22
N LYS A 614 26.88 -16.97 -12.17
CA LYS A 614 27.97 -17.83 -12.68
C LYS A 614 29.20 -17.83 -11.77
N LYS A 615 29.48 -16.71 -11.08
CA LYS A 615 30.65 -16.52 -10.23
C LYS A 615 30.37 -16.87 -8.77
N TYR A 616 29.24 -16.39 -8.24
CA TYR A 616 28.90 -16.41 -6.82
C TYR A 616 27.57 -17.15 -6.55
N ALA A 617 27.38 -18.29 -7.23
CA ALA A 617 26.15 -19.09 -7.18
C ALA A 617 25.76 -19.53 -5.76
N GLN A 618 26.74 -19.67 -4.86
CA GLN A 618 26.53 -20.17 -3.51
C GLN A 618 26.23 -19.02 -2.53
N GLU A 619 26.98 -17.93 -2.61
CA GLU A 619 26.79 -16.68 -1.85
C GLU A 619 25.44 -16.03 -2.16
N LEU A 620 25.02 -16.10 -3.43
CA LEU A 620 23.71 -15.62 -3.90
C LEU A 620 22.54 -16.48 -3.40
N LYS A 621 22.75 -17.78 -3.11
CA LYS A 621 21.74 -18.65 -2.48
C LYS A 621 21.76 -18.54 -0.95
N ASP A 622 22.93 -18.27 -0.37
CA ASP A 622 23.15 -18.11 1.06
C ASP A 622 22.57 -16.78 1.59
N ARG A 623 23.02 -15.65 1.04
CA ARG A 623 22.76 -14.30 1.60
C ARG A 623 22.50 -13.19 0.59
N ARG A 624 23.19 -13.14 -0.56
CA ARG A 624 23.18 -11.97 -1.49
C ARG A 624 21.87 -11.78 -2.27
N TRP A 625 20.83 -12.52 -1.88
CA TRP A 625 19.45 -12.37 -2.33
C TRP A 625 18.66 -11.37 -1.47
N ALA A 626 19.14 -10.99 -0.27
CA ALA A 626 18.40 -10.15 0.67
C ALA A 626 18.41 -8.65 0.29
N SER A 627 19.48 -8.17 -0.36
CA SER A 627 19.55 -6.85 -1.00
C SER A 627 19.32 -6.92 -2.50
N ASN A 628 18.58 -5.94 -3.03
CA ASN A 628 18.81 -5.46 -4.40
C ASN A 628 20.05 -4.55 -4.40
N ASN A 629 20.77 -4.47 -5.52
CA ASN A 629 22.00 -3.70 -5.61
C ASN A 629 21.86 -2.57 -6.64
N SER A 630 22.30 -1.38 -6.27
CA SER A 630 22.39 -0.21 -7.15
C SER A 630 23.74 0.48 -7.04
N VAL A 631 24.03 1.38 -7.96
CA VAL A 631 25.27 2.19 -7.99
C VAL A 631 24.96 3.68 -8.00
N PHE A 632 25.78 4.48 -7.33
CA PHE A 632 25.75 5.94 -7.50
C PHE A 632 26.09 6.30 -8.96
N SER A 633 25.42 7.32 -9.51
CA SER A 633 25.49 7.64 -10.94
C SER A 633 25.40 9.14 -11.20
N SER A 634 26.09 9.59 -12.23
CA SER A 634 26.04 10.97 -12.73
C SER A 634 25.61 10.99 -14.20
N VAL A 635 25.32 12.18 -14.75
CA VAL A 635 25.07 12.34 -16.19
C VAL A 635 26.34 12.20 -17.05
N TYR A 636 27.49 11.98 -16.42
CA TYR A 636 28.82 11.81 -17.05
C TYR A 636 29.41 10.41 -16.80
N SER A 637 28.71 9.55 -16.07
CA SER A 637 29.17 8.18 -15.76
C SER A 637 29.16 7.31 -17.02
N ASP A 638 30.13 6.41 -17.13
CA ASP A 638 30.03 5.32 -18.09
C ASP A 638 29.01 4.27 -17.59
N PHE A 639 28.24 3.72 -18.53
CA PHE A 639 27.24 2.70 -18.28
C PHE A 639 27.50 1.42 -19.12
N HIS A 640 28.49 1.40 -20.02
CA HIS A 640 28.68 0.30 -20.98
C HIS A 640 29.03 -1.04 -20.30
N HIS A 641 29.82 -1.03 -19.23
CA HIS A 641 30.19 -2.24 -18.47
C HIS A 641 28.99 -2.85 -17.74
N ILE A 642 28.15 -2.03 -17.09
CA ILE A 642 26.98 -2.50 -16.35
C ILE A 642 25.74 -2.77 -17.22
N ALA A 643 25.63 -2.17 -18.41
CA ALA A 643 24.47 -2.32 -19.29
C ALA A 643 24.15 -3.80 -19.64
N THR A 644 25.17 -4.65 -19.75
CA THR A 644 24.98 -6.09 -19.99
C THR A 644 24.38 -6.81 -18.78
N GLY A 645 24.77 -6.43 -17.55
CA GLY A 645 24.15 -6.94 -16.31
C GLY A 645 22.68 -6.54 -16.23
N ILE A 646 22.40 -5.24 -16.39
CA ILE A 646 21.05 -4.68 -16.36
C ILE A 646 20.13 -5.37 -17.39
N ALA A 647 20.63 -5.63 -18.60
CA ALA A 647 19.87 -6.34 -19.65
C ALA A 647 19.62 -7.83 -19.34
N LEU A 648 20.43 -8.48 -18.50
CA LEU A 648 20.32 -9.90 -18.15
C LEU A 648 19.50 -10.16 -16.88
N ASN A 649 19.62 -9.32 -15.86
CA ASN A 649 19.01 -9.55 -14.54
C ASN A 649 18.32 -8.32 -13.91
N GLY A 650 18.41 -7.14 -14.54
CA GLY A 650 17.84 -5.88 -14.04
C GLY A 650 18.73 -5.09 -13.07
N GLU A 651 19.95 -5.54 -12.77
CA GLU A 651 20.85 -4.93 -11.79
C GLU A 651 22.24 -4.63 -12.39
N PRO A 652 22.98 -3.63 -11.87
CA PRO A 652 22.61 -2.72 -10.78
C PRO A 652 21.63 -1.62 -11.20
N GLY A 653 20.77 -1.19 -10.28
CA GLY A 653 19.98 0.04 -10.44
C GLY A 653 20.85 1.30 -10.40
N LEU A 654 20.34 2.44 -10.90
CA LEU A 654 21.11 3.68 -11.05
C LEU A 654 20.60 4.80 -10.12
N ILE A 655 21.49 5.37 -9.30
CA ILE A 655 21.15 6.31 -8.23
C ILE A 655 21.83 7.67 -8.45
N PHE A 656 21.05 8.65 -8.91
CA PHE A 656 21.53 10.01 -9.20
C PHE A 656 21.52 10.91 -7.96
N LEU A 657 22.39 10.61 -6.98
CA LEU A 657 22.42 11.25 -5.65
C LEU A 657 22.54 12.79 -5.71
N ASP A 658 23.38 13.35 -6.57
CA ASP A 658 23.56 14.81 -6.64
C ASP A 658 22.37 15.53 -7.28
N ASN A 659 21.68 14.91 -8.25
CA ASN A 659 20.40 15.42 -8.73
C ASN A 659 19.36 15.46 -7.60
N ALA A 660 19.38 14.42 -6.76
CA ALA A 660 18.51 14.28 -5.59
C ALA A 660 18.80 15.31 -4.48
N ARG A 661 20.04 15.80 -4.36
CA ARG A 661 20.43 16.92 -3.48
C ARG A 661 20.03 18.27 -4.09
N HIS A 662 20.49 18.53 -5.31
CA HIS A 662 20.45 19.84 -5.96
C HIS A 662 19.15 20.18 -6.69
N PHE A 663 18.19 19.27 -6.73
CA PHE A 663 16.86 19.56 -7.26
C PHE A 663 15.79 18.95 -6.42
N GLY A 664 14.87 19.77 -5.90
CA GLY A 664 13.47 19.34 -5.82
C GLY A 664 12.92 19.39 -7.24
N ARG A 665 12.42 20.57 -7.63
CA ARG A 665 12.05 20.80 -9.02
C ARG A 665 13.31 21.20 -9.73
N LEU A 666 13.82 20.37 -10.64
CA LEU A 666 14.58 20.89 -11.78
C LEU A 666 13.78 21.97 -12.61
N LYS A 667 12.49 22.27 -12.31
CA LYS A 667 11.68 23.42 -12.83
C LYS A 667 11.70 24.65 -11.91
N ASP A 668 11.90 24.49 -10.60
CA ASP A 668 12.11 25.59 -9.64
C ASP A 668 13.62 25.91 -9.57
N GLY A 669 14.37 25.48 -10.59
CA GLY A 669 15.81 25.68 -10.74
C GLY A 669 16.66 24.63 -10.02
N TRP A 670 17.96 24.68 -10.34
CA TRP A 670 19.02 24.13 -9.50
C TRP A 670 19.01 24.80 -8.13
N ILE A 671 19.43 24.06 -7.12
CA ILE A 671 19.50 24.47 -5.71
C ILE A 671 20.97 24.44 -5.30
N GLY A 672 21.55 25.62 -5.02
CA GLY A 672 22.93 25.73 -4.55
C GLY A 672 23.08 25.23 -3.11
N PHE A 673 24.32 24.94 -2.69
CA PHE A 673 24.62 24.46 -1.32
C PHE A 673 24.19 25.45 -0.22
N GLU A 674 24.12 26.75 -0.52
CA GLU A 674 23.72 27.82 0.40
C GLU A 674 22.21 28.10 0.41
N ASP A 675 21.42 27.42 -0.44
CA ASP A 675 19.99 27.66 -0.58
C ASP A 675 19.18 26.93 0.50
N GLU A 676 18.19 27.58 1.11
CA GLU A 676 17.33 26.98 2.16
C GLU A 676 16.52 25.75 1.71
N ARG A 677 16.50 25.46 0.41
CA ARG A 677 15.85 24.29 -0.21
C ARG A 677 16.82 23.11 -0.38
N TYR A 678 18.12 23.29 -0.14
CA TYR A 678 19.14 22.25 -0.22
C TYR A 678 18.85 21.13 0.78
N ASP A 679 19.37 19.95 0.50
CA ASP A 679 19.04 18.75 1.23
C ASP A 679 20.21 17.79 1.35
N ASN A 680 20.43 17.31 2.57
CA ASN A 680 21.54 16.45 2.94
C ASN A 680 21.24 14.99 2.61
N VAL A 681 20.85 14.71 1.37
CA VAL A 681 20.63 13.33 0.90
C VAL A 681 21.95 12.56 0.97
N ASP A 682 21.92 11.41 1.63
CA ASP A 682 23.01 10.43 1.67
C ASP A 682 22.74 9.25 0.75
N GLY A 683 21.50 8.78 0.66
CA GLY A 683 21.12 7.62 -0.14
C GLY A 683 19.62 7.40 -0.22
N PHE A 684 19.21 6.14 -0.40
CA PHE A 684 17.86 5.77 -0.82
C PHE A 684 17.30 4.58 -0.06
N ASN A 685 15.98 4.57 0.13
CA ASN A 685 15.21 3.45 0.66
C ASN A 685 15.27 2.22 -0.31
N PRO A 686 14.80 1.02 0.09
CA PRO A 686 14.81 -0.20 -0.73
C PRO A 686 13.97 -0.23 -2.01
N CYS A 687 13.49 0.90 -2.50
CA CYS A 687 12.89 0.96 -3.82
C CYS A 687 13.45 2.12 -4.67
N ALA A 688 14.69 2.51 -4.32
CA ALA A 688 15.62 3.34 -5.09
C ALA A 688 15.13 4.76 -5.38
N GLU A 689 14.00 5.13 -4.79
CA GLU A 689 13.31 6.33 -5.21
C GLU A 689 13.50 7.44 -4.17
N GLN A 690 13.74 7.12 -2.90
CA GLN A 690 13.82 8.10 -1.84
C GLN A 690 15.08 8.93 -1.68
N CYS A 691 14.98 10.25 -1.63
CA CYS A 691 16.06 11.07 -1.05
C CYS A 691 16.11 10.92 0.47
N LEU A 692 16.99 10.09 1.02
CA LEU A 692 17.15 9.86 2.45
C LEU A 692 18.47 10.44 2.99
N GLU A 693 18.45 11.11 4.15
CA GLU A 693 19.65 11.37 4.97
C GLU A 693 19.95 10.16 5.88
N ASP A 694 21.18 10.03 6.38
CA ASP A 694 21.54 8.95 7.31
C ASP A 694 20.63 8.90 8.56
N LYS A 695 20.27 7.67 8.95
CA LYS A 695 19.32 7.32 10.02
C LYS A 695 17.94 7.93 9.86
N GLU A 696 17.69 8.73 8.84
CA GLU A 696 16.38 9.31 8.65
C GLU A 696 15.41 8.20 8.30
N LEU A 697 14.22 8.39 8.83
CA LEU A 697 13.07 7.69 8.36
C LEU A 697 12.19 8.80 7.79
N CYS A 698 12.31 9.21 6.52
CA CYS A 698 11.71 10.50 6.09
C CYS A 698 10.16 10.54 5.93
N THR A 699 9.42 10.44 4.81
CA THR A 699 8.10 9.73 4.68
C THR A 699 7.51 9.43 3.24
N LEU A 700 6.95 8.25 2.86
CA LEU A 700 6.62 7.68 1.49
C LEU A 700 5.08 7.90 0.99
N VAL A 701 4.57 8.15 -0.26
CA VAL A 701 3.07 8.41 -0.53
C VAL A 701 2.62 8.32 -2.00
N GLU A 702 1.33 8.40 -2.43
CA GLU A 702 0.90 7.74 -3.69
C GLU A 702 -0.33 8.33 -4.52
N THR A 703 -0.60 8.07 -5.86
CA THR A 703 -1.86 8.52 -6.63
C THR A 703 -2.68 7.65 -7.65
N TYR A 704 -4.03 7.52 -7.56
CA TYR A 704 -5.00 6.87 -8.46
C TYR A 704 -5.55 8.08 -9.21
N PRO A 705 -5.03 8.37 -10.38
CA PRO A 705 -5.21 9.75 -10.77
C PRO A 705 -6.60 9.97 -11.41
N ALA A 706 -7.41 8.94 -11.61
CA ALA A 706 -8.68 9.06 -12.31
C ALA A 706 -9.73 9.88 -11.59
N ASN A 707 -9.44 10.14 -10.31
CA ASN A 707 -10.39 9.64 -9.34
C ASN A 707 -11.42 10.66 -8.95
N HIS A 708 -11.59 11.69 -9.76
CA HIS A 708 -12.62 12.68 -9.63
C HIS A 708 -13.28 12.96 -10.95
N ASP A 709 -14.25 13.85 -10.83
CA ASP A 709 -15.00 14.43 -11.91
C ASP A 709 -14.31 15.71 -12.42
N THR A 710 -13.51 16.41 -11.58
CA THR A 710 -12.92 17.74 -11.91
C THR A 710 -11.56 18.03 -11.24
N VAL A 711 -10.80 18.99 -11.82
CA VAL A 711 -9.58 19.58 -11.20
C VAL A 711 -9.88 20.22 -9.86
N GLU A 712 -10.98 20.93 -9.72
CA GLU A 712 -11.24 21.73 -8.54
C GLU A 712 -11.49 20.84 -7.33
N ASP A 713 -12.27 19.76 -7.50
CA ASP A 713 -12.40 18.80 -6.42
C ASP A 713 -11.09 18.01 -6.20
N TYR A 714 -10.12 18.01 -7.14
CA TYR A 714 -8.73 17.56 -6.92
C TYR A 714 -7.92 18.53 -6.09
N LEU A 715 -8.04 19.83 -6.30
CA LEU A 715 -7.26 20.83 -5.56
C LEU A 715 -7.83 21.07 -4.16
N ILE A 716 -9.15 21.00 -4.05
CA ILE A 716 -9.88 20.80 -2.80
C ILE A 716 -9.35 19.54 -2.16
N THR A 717 -9.50 18.37 -2.79
CA THR A 717 -8.84 17.10 -2.43
C THR A 717 -7.40 17.26 -2.13
N LEU A 718 -6.68 18.26 -2.63
CA LEU A 718 -5.27 18.39 -2.38
C LEU A 718 -5.00 19.11 -1.05
N LYS A 719 -5.75 20.15 -0.65
CA LYS A 719 -5.89 20.54 0.78
C LYS A 719 -6.36 19.33 1.53
N TYR A 720 -7.52 18.85 1.12
CA TYR A 720 -8.25 17.76 1.67
C TYR A 720 -7.56 16.41 1.39
N ALA A 721 -6.25 16.46 1.10
CA ALA A 721 -5.25 15.40 1.06
C ALA A 721 -4.06 15.72 1.95
N TYR A 722 -3.83 16.95 2.33
CA TYR A 722 -2.47 17.38 2.60
C TYR A 722 -1.91 16.98 3.94
N MET A 723 -2.64 16.31 4.76
CA MET A 723 -2.82 16.91 6.07
C MET A 723 -2.44 15.93 7.18
N TYR A 724 -2.53 14.61 6.92
CA TYR A 724 -2.48 13.42 7.81
C TYR A 724 -1.14 13.00 8.13
N ALA A 725 -0.46 12.74 7.06
CA ALA A 725 0.83 12.26 7.06
C ALA A 725 1.74 13.29 7.75
N LYS A 726 1.25 14.53 7.95
CA LYS A 726 1.84 15.45 8.90
C LYS A 726 1.87 15.06 10.38
N THR A 727 1.08 14.17 10.94
CA THR A 727 1.08 13.94 12.41
C THR A 727 2.21 12.99 12.76
N ILE A 728 3.47 13.48 12.73
CA ILE A 728 4.61 12.60 12.37
C ILE A 728 6.09 12.94 12.82
N THR A 729 6.52 14.06 13.49
CA THR A 729 7.87 14.22 14.21
C THR A 729 8.02 15.20 15.48
N LEU A 730 8.27 14.75 16.76
CA LEU A 730 8.48 15.40 18.12
C LEU A 730 7.90 14.87 19.52
N ILE A 731 7.45 13.63 19.74
CA ILE A 731 8.17 12.67 20.63
C ILE A 731 8.63 11.43 19.84
N PRO A 732 9.77 11.52 19.12
CA PRO A 732 10.76 10.46 18.94
C PRO A 732 10.46 8.96 18.87
N THR A 733 11.02 8.25 17.87
CA THR A 733 11.36 6.81 17.90
C THR A 733 12.06 6.48 19.22
N HIS A 734 12.14 5.20 19.55
CA HIS A 734 13.14 4.72 20.51
C HIS A 734 14.60 5.05 20.11
N ASN A 735 14.86 5.60 18.91
CA ASN A 735 16.17 5.97 18.38
C ASN A 735 16.36 7.50 18.22
N GLU A 736 16.93 8.15 19.24
CA GLU A 736 17.08 9.61 19.31
C GLU A 736 17.74 10.28 18.09
N ARG A 737 18.71 9.63 17.44
CA ARG A 737 19.44 10.17 16.27
C ARG A 737 18.51 10.29 15.06
N THR A 738 17.83 9.19 14.75
CA THR A 738 16.75 9.13 13.78
C THR A 738 15.77 10.28 14.02
N ASN A 739 15.39 10.54 15.27
CA ASN A 739 14.43 11.61 15.61
C ASN A 739 14.97 13.01 15.42
N ALA A 740 16.24 13.26 15.72
CA ALA A 740 16.84 14.57 15.50
C ALA A 740 16.78 14.98 14.02
N VAL A 741 17.16 14.06 13.12
CA VAL A 741 17.09 14.25 11.67
C VAL A 741 15.65 14.48 11.24
N MET A 742 14.73 13.65 11.71
CA MET A 742 13.33 13.69 11.35
C MET A 742 12.59 14.93 11.87
N MET A 743 12.91 15.36 13.10
CA MET A 743 12.45 16.62 13.71
C MET A 743 13.09 17.87 13.09
N ARG A 744 14.15 17.76 12.29
CA ARG A 744 14.71 18.86 11.51
C ARG A 744 14.18 18.87 10.08
N ASN A 745 14.36 17.77 9.37
CA ASN A 745 14.12 17.64 7.94
C ASN A 745 12.66 17.67 7.59
N ARG A 746 11.81 16.96 8.37
CA ARG A 746 10.36 16.97 8.17
C ARG A 746 9.97 16.56 6.72
N ARG A 747 10.91 15.92 6.01
CA ARG A 747 11.07 15.52 4.61
C ARG A 747 10.51 14.16 4.24
N ILE A 748 9.83 14.05 3.10
CA ILE A 748 8.84 13.01 2.80
C ILE A 748 8.60 12.88 1.26
N GLY A 749 7.53 12.30 0.68
CA GLY A 749 7.57 11.86 -0.73
C GLY A 749 6.33 11.21 -1.35
N CYS A 750 5.59 11.85 -2.28
CA CYS A 750 4.20 11.56 -2.70
C CYS A 750 3.73 11.37 -4.17
N SER A 751 3.19 10.19 -4.56
CA SER A 751 3.31 9.69 -5.95
C SER A 751 2.53 10.41 -7.03
N MET A 752 2.62 9.95 -8.28
CA MET A 752 1.47 9.26 -8.83
C MET A 752 1.68 7.76 -9.04
N SER A 753 0.61 6.97 -9.03
CA SER A 753 0.59 5.82 -9.93
C SER A 753 -0.53 5.96 -10.90
N GLY A 754 -0.95 4.86 -11.51
CA GLY A 754 -1.90 4.85 -12.59
C GLY A 754 -1.59 5.80 -13.72
N VAL A 755 -0.36 6.32 -13.85
CA VAL A 755 -0.06 7.52 -14.66
C VAL A 755 -0.48 7.33 -16.12
N GLN A 756 -0.64 6.08 -16.56
CA GLN A 756 -0.90 5.71 -17.95
C GLN A 756 -2.38 5.59 -18.32
N GLN A 757 -3.18 4.94 -17.48
CA GLN A 757 -4.64 5.09 -17.59
C GLN A 757 -5.02 6.54 -17.28
N ALA A 758 -4.24 7.11 -16.36
CA ALA A 758 -4.29 8.50 -16.06
C ALA A 758 -3.86 9.34 -17.23
N ILE A 759 -3.19 8.83 -18.26
CA ILE A 759 -3.00 9.52 -19.55
C ILE A 759 -4.28 9.45 -20.45
N LYS A 760 -5.45 8.98 -19.95
CA LYS A 760 -6.69 8.73 -20.77
C LYS A 760 -8.10 9.43 -20.48
N LYS A 761 -8.32 10.37 -19.51
CA LYS A 761 -9.59 11.22 -19.31
C LYS A 761 -9.63 12.77 -19.51
N PHE A 762 -8.79 13.60 -18.87
CA PHE A 762 -8.80 15.09 -18.95
C PHE A 762 -7.74 15.85 -19.83
N GLY A 763 -6.58 15.28 -20.18
CA GLY A 763 -5.70 15.66 -21.32
C GLY A 763 -4.24 15.91 -20.93
N LEU A 764 -3.21 15.31 -21.59
CA LEU A 764 -1.82 15.25 -21.02
C LEU A 764 -1.28 16.63 -20.63
N ARG A 765 -1.62 17.65 -21.42
CA ARG A 765 -1.36 19.05 -21.11
C ARG A 765 -2.14 19.54 -19.90
N THR A 766 -3.44 19.28 -19.86
CA THR A 766 -4.31 19.51 -18.70
C THR A 766 -3.71 18.89 -17.45
N PHE A 767 -3.18 17.66 -17.53
CA PHE A 767 -2.45 17.05 -16.43
C PHE A 767 -1.26 17.88 -15.99
N LEU A 768 -0.20 17.93 -16.80
CA LEU A 768 1.10 18.45 -16.37
C LEU A 768 0.97 19.88 -15.81
N ASN A 769 -0.02 20.63 -16.30
CA ASN A 769 -0.37 21.96 -15.81
C ASN A 769 -1.40 21.99 -14.67
N SER A 770 -2.66 21.58 -14.85
CA SER A 770 -3.74 21.86 -13.88
C SER A 770 -3.83 20.84 -12.73
N PHE A 771 -3.35 19.63 -12.96
CA PHE A 771 -3.45 18.51 -12.03
C PHE A 771 -2.10 18.19 -11.39
N CYS A 772 -1.03 18.39 -12.15
CA CYS A 772 0.30 18.52 -11.64
C CYS A 772 0.55 19.98 -11.21
N ASP A 773 1.07 20.86 -12.05
CA ASP A 773 1.70 22.13 -11.62
C ASP A 773 0.82 23.07 -10.75
N LYS A 774 -0.47 23.24 -11.06
CA LYS A 774 -1.44 23.98 -10.23
C LYS A 774 -1.76 23.22 -8.96
N GLY A 775 -1.72 21.88 -9.03
CA GLY A 775 -1.51 21.05 -7.87
C GLY A 775 -0.40 21.64 -7.00
N TYR A 776 0.80 21.89 -7.54
CA TYR A 776 2.04 22.26 -6.81
C TYR A 776 1.95 23.52 -5.96
N GLU A 777 1.15 24.49 -6.37
CA GLU A 777 1.09 25.75 -5.61
C GLU A 777 -0.13 25.80 -4.68
N VAL A 778 -1.25 25.12 -5.01
CA VAL A 778 -2.21 24.75 -3.96
C VAL A 778 -1.51 23.85 -2.94
N ILE A 779 -0.57 23.02 -3.41
CA ILE A 779 0.42 22.31 -2.62
C ILE A 779 1.12 23.31 -1.68
N ARG A 780 2.04 24.11 -2.15
CA ARG A 780 2.85 25.03 -1.32
C ARG A 780 2.04 25.99 -0.44
N GLY A 781 0.80 26.31 -0.81
CA GLY A 781 -0.09 27.22 -0.08
C GLY A 781 -0.38 26.79 1.36
N TRP A 782 -1.00 25.62 1.51
CA TRP A 782 -1.37 25.07 2.82
C TRP A 782 -0.18 24.77 3.72
N ASP A 783 1.01 24.70 3.12
CA ASP A 783 2.24 24.38 3.81
C ASP A 783 2.64 25.52 4.74
N ARG A 784 2.62 26.73 4.19
CA ARG A 784 2.88 27.94 4.96
C ARG A 784 1.80 28.13 6.04
N THR A 785 0.55 27.75 5.75
CA THR A 785 -0.60 27.84 6.69
C THR A 785 -0.38 27.04 7.97
N TYR A 786 -0.05 25.77 7.83
CA TYR A 786 -0.27 24.80 8.90
C TYR A 786 0.98 24.48 9.72
N SER A 787 2.17 24.77 9.17
CA SER A 787 3.44 24.64 9.87
C SER A 787 3.52 25.69 10.96
N ARG A 788 2.97 26.87 10.62
CA ARG A 788 2.77 28.01 11.47
C ARG A 788 1.73 27.78 12.57
N TRP A 789 0.56 27.21 12.27
CA TRP A 789 -0.40 26.83 13.33
C TRP A 789 0.30 25.96 14.39
N LEU A 790 1.22 25.10 13.95
CA LEU A 790 1.82 24.11 14.80
C LEU A 790 3.16 24.44 15.44
N GLY A 791 3.76 25.59 15.11
CA GLY A 791 5.02 26.02 15.72
C GLY A 791 6.21 25.11 15.41
N VAL A 792 6.31 24.56 14.19
CA VAL A 792 7.39 23.61 13.85
C VAL A 792 7.91 23.72 12.39
N PRO A 793 9.18 23.32 12.12
CA PRO A 793 10.00 23.75 10.97
C PRO A 793 9.40 23.57 9.57
N ARG A 794 9.91 24.31 8.58
CA ARG A 794 9.68 23.89 7.19
C ARG A 794 10.32 22.52 6.93
N SER A 795 9.80 21.83 5.93
CA SER A 795 10.32 20.55 5.48
C SER A 795 11.14 20.68 4.24
N VAL A 796 12.08 19.76 4.09
CA VAL A 796 12.85 19.57 2.87
C VAL A 796 12.04 18.73 1.86
N ARG A 797 12.34 17.47 1.50
CA ARG A 797 11.58 16.72 0.45
C ARG A 797 10.14 16.38 0.78
N MET A 798 9.39 15.96 -0.22
CA MET A 798 7.94 15.90 -0.18
C MET A 798 7.18 15.05 -1.21
N THR A 799 7.56 15.11 -2.47
CA THR A 799 6.73 14.76 -3.63
C THR A 799 7.32 13.53 -4.33
N THR A 800 6.49 12.72 -5.01
CA THR A 800 6.92 11.40 -5.50
C THR A 800 6.14 10.89 -6.71
N VAL A 801 6.43 9.65 -7.19
CA VAL A 801 5.78 8.76 -8.22
C VAL A 801 6.15 7.24 -8.10
N LYS A 802 6.13 6.62 -6.92
CA LYS A 802 6.72 5.28 -6.69
C LYS A 802 6.11 4.10 -7.50
N PRO A 803 6.91 3.05 -7.86
CA PRO A 803 6.47 1.67 -8.16
C PRO A 803 5.57 1.01 -7.08
N SER A 804 4.31 1.40 -7.06
CA SER A 804 3.27 0.84 -6.19
C SER A 804 2.63 -0.37 -6.81
N GLY A 805 2.89 -1.58 -6.31
CA GLY A 805 2.29 -2.80 -6.86
C GLY A 805 1.22 -3.56 -6.07
N THR A 806 1.04 -3.50 -4.72
CA THR A 806 -0.04 -4.19 -3.88
C THR A 806 -1.21 -3.49 -3.05
N VAL A 807 -1.49 -2.17 -3.03
CA VAL A 807 -2.78 -1.39 -3.03
C VAL A 807 -3.30 -0.24 -4.09
N SER A 808 -2.97 -0.20 -5.41
CA SER A 808 -3.43 0.49 -6.66
C SER A 808 -3.22 -0.35 -7.95
N ILE A 809 -4.22 -0.50 -8.82
CA ILE A 809 -4.68 -1.79 -9.43
C ILE A 809 -6.02 -2.20 -8.72
N LEU A 810 -6.35 -3.25 -7.93
CA LEU A 810 -7.58 -3.44 -7.04
C LEU A 810 -8.62 -2.33 -6.65
N ALA A 811 -8.34 -1.03 -6.73
CA ALA A 811 -9.29 0.08 -6.66
C ALA A 811 -9.03 1.22 -7.68
N GLY A 812 -8.27 0.88 -8.72
CA GLY A 812 -8.38 1.48 -10.02
C GLY A 812 -7.13 2.11 -10.61
N ALA A 813 -5.93 1.53 -10.51
CA ALA A 813 -4.76 2.13 -11.18
C ALA A 813 -3.71 1.14 -11.73
N THR A 814 -2.69 1.59 -12.43
CA THR A 814 -1.46 0.85 -12.68
C THR A 814 -0.42 1.18 -11.60
N PRO A 815 0.61 0.36 -11.42
CA PRO A 815 1.68 0.61 -10.47
C PRO A 815 2.61 1.75 -10.91
N GLY A 816 2.99 2.69 -10.03
CA GLY A 816 3.80 3.88 -10.35
C GLY A 816 3.46 4.60 -11.66
N VAL A 817 4.48 5.17 -12.31
CA VAL A 817 4.36 5.55 -13.73
C VAL A 817 4.09 4.35 -14.64
N HIS A 818 4.17 3.10 -14.18
CA HIS A 818 4.22 1.96 -15.08
C HIS A 818 2.91 1.76 -15.82
N PHE A 819 3.07 1.11 -16.95
CA PHE A 819 2.00 0.55 -17.72
C PHE A 819 1.53 -0.77 -17.09
N THR A 820 0.32 -1.16 -17.45
CA THR A 820 -0.23 -2.50 -17.22
C THR A 820 0.67 -3.64 -17.71
N HIS A 821 0.47 -4.85 -17.18
CA HIS A 821 1.07 -6.07 -17.71
C HIS A 821 0.74 -6.36 -19.18
N SER A 822 -0.51 -6.21 -19.62
CA SER A 822 -0.92 -6.50 -21.00
C SER A 822 -2.21 -5.77 -21.34
N GLU A 823 -2.82 -6.07 -22.49
CA GLU A 823 -4.27 -6.25 -22.45
C GLU A 823 -4.62 -7.63 -21.87
N TYR A 824 -4.89 -8.72 -22.61
CA TYR A 824 -5.23 -10.04 -22.01
C TYR A 824 -4.36 -10.48 -20.79
N TYR A 825 -4.92 -10.64 -19.57
CA TYR A 825 -4.32 -11.51 -18.55
C TYR A 825 -5.31 -12.28 -17.63
N TRP A 826 -4.74 -13.06 -16.71
CA TRP A 826 -5.35 -13.56 -15.49
C TRP A 826 -4.42 -13.23 -14.32
N ARG A 827 -4.95 -12.87 -13.15
CA ARG A 827 -4.12 -12.76 -11.95
C ARG A 827 -4.16 -14.06 -11.16
N THR A 828 -3.04 -14.78 -11.11
CA THR A 828 -2.88 -15.91 -10.20
C THR A 828 -2.48 -15.46 -8.81
N VAL A 829 -2.87 -16.24 -7.81
CA VAL A 829 -2.61 -15.95 -6.39
C VAL A 829 -2.46 -17.24 -5.60
N ARG A 830 -1.37 -17.34 -4.83
CA ARG A 830 -1.12 -18.42 -3.87
C ARG A 830 -1.95 -18.25 -2.58
N ILE A 831 -2.33 -19.36 -1.96
CA ILE A 831 -3.06 -19.46 -0.67
C ILE A 831 -2.63 -20.72 0.09
N ALA A 832 -2.43 -20.65 1.40
CA ALA A 832 -2.33 -21.86 2.23
C ALA A 832 -3.69 -22.60 2.24
N ALA A 833 -3.70 -23.91 2.01
CA ALA A 833 -4.95 -24.66 1.75
C ALA A 833 -5.94 -24.69 2.94
N ASP A 834 -5.42 -24.56 4.16
CA ASP A 834 -6.13 -24.43 5.44
C ASP A 834 -6.77 -23.04 5.66
N SER A 835 -6.32 -22.02 4.91
CA SER A 835 -6.80 -20.65 5.09
C SER A 835 -8.33 -20.63 4.94
N PRO A 836 -9.12 -19.91 5.80
CA PRO A 836 -10.60 -19.97 5.93
C PRO A 836 -11.49 -19.60 4.72
N LEU A 837 -10.97 -19.83 3.52
CA LEU A 837 -10.89 -18.88 2.43
C LEU A 837 -10.93 -19.63 1.11
N VAL A 838 -10.22 -20.76 1.01
CA VAL A 838 -10.36 -21.67 -0.13
C VAL A 838 -11.83 -22.06 -0.31
N MET A 839 -12.52 -22.44 0.77
CA MET A 839 -13.95 -22.84 0.73
C MET A 839 -14.87 -21.70 0.24
N PRO A 840 -14.78 -20.44 0.75
CA PRO A 840 -15.41 -19.28 0.12
C PRO A 840 -15.19 -19.11 -1.38
N LEU A 841 -14.07 -19.58 -1.92
CA LEU A 841 -13.65 -19.37 -3.32
C LEU A 841 -13.87 -20.59 -4.21
N TRP A 842 -14.09 -21.75 -3.62
CA TRP A 842 -14.49 -22.94 -4.32
C TRP A 842 -16.01 -22.91 -4.59
N LEU A 843 -16.79 -22.53 -3.56
CA LEU A 843 -18.23 -22.19 -3.65
C LEU A 843 -18.54 -20.97 -4.56
N ALA A 844 -17.53 -20.44 -5.24
CA ALA A 844 -17.55 -19.27 -6.11
C ALA A 844 -17.58 -19.62 -7.60
N GLY A 845 -17.16 -20.85 -7.95
CA GLY A 845 -16.76 -21.17 -9.31
C GLY A 845 -15.41 -20.52 -9.73
N TYR A 846 -14.55 -20.11 -8.80
CA TYR A 846 -13.16 -19.79 -9.15
C TYR A 846 -12.37 -21.06 -9.39
N ARG A 847 -11.54 -21.06 -10.44
CA ARG A 847 -10.54 -22.12 -10.67
C ARG A 847 -9.52 -22.11 -9.53
N ILE A 848 -9.39 -23.25 -8.85
CA ILE A 848 -8.41 -23.55 -7.82
C ILE A 848 -7.64 -24.81 -8.22
N GLU A 849 -6.32 -24.77 -8.07
CA GLU A 849 -5.39 -25.88 -8.33
C GLU A 849 -4.28 -25.90 -7.27
N VAL A 850 -3.57 -27.01 -7.10
CA VAL A 850 -2.40 -27.09 -6.21
C VAL A 850 -1.21 -26.35 -6.86
N ALA A 851 -0.42 -25.64 -6.05
CA ALA A 851 0.75 -24.92 -6.55
C ALA A 851 1.85 -25.88 -7.01
N ILE A 852 2.34 -25.68 -8.24
CA ILE A 852 3.31 -26.56 -8.91
C ILE A 852 4.59 -26.80 -8.07
N THR A 853 5.05 -25.80 -7.31
CA THR A 853 6.22 -25.90 -6.41
C THR A 853 6.05 -26.89 -5.26
N ASP A 854 4.82 -27.30 -4.97
CA ASP A 854 4.48 -28.13 -3.81
C ASP A 854 4.24 -29.59 -4.25
N ASN A 855 4.04 -29.84 -5.55
CA ASN A 855 3.83 -31.17 -6.14
C ASN A 855 5.06 -32.09 -5.99
N GLU A 856 6.27 -31.52 -6.01
CA GLU A 856 7.52 -32.30 -5.80
C GLU A 856 7.68 -32.74 -4.33
N LYS A 857 7.10 -31.99 -3.38
CA LYS A 857 7.27 -32.17 -1.94
C LYS A 857 6.43 -33.30 -1.35
N TYR A 858 5.32 -33.67 -2.00
CA TYR A 858 4.32 -34.61 -1.46
C TYR A 858 4.13 -35.90 -2.28
N GLY A 859 5.00 -36.15 -3.26
CA GLY A 859 5.20 -37.46 -3.88
C GLY A 859 4.19 -37.88 -4.98
N PRO A 860 4.41 -39.04 -5.64
CA PRO A 860 3.55 -39.53 -6.70
C PRO A 860 2.18 -39.93 -6.14
N GLY A 861 1.16 -39.16 -6.49
CA GLY A 861 -0.23 -39.34 -6.04
C GLY A 861 -1.07 -38.09 -6.31
N ILE A 862 -0.48 -36.90 -6.22
CA ILE A 862 -1.08 -35.64 -6.70
C ILE A 862 -0.66 -35.40 -8.16
N LYS A 863 -0.92 -36.39 -9.04
CA LYS A 863 -0.67 -36.26 -10.50
C LYS A 863 -1.94 -36.19 -11.33
N ASP A 864 -3.02 -36.84 -10.89
CA ASP A 864 -4.25 -36.97 -11.67
C ASP A 864 -5.35 -35.98 -11.26
N THR A 865 -5.19 -35.27 -10.13
CA THR A 865 -6.06 -34.17 -9.67
C THR A 865 -5.36 -32.81 -9.77
N ILE A 866 -5.28 -32.28 -10.99
CA ILE A 866 -4.79 -30.92 -11.28
C ILE A 866 -5.76 -29.82 -10.78
N HIS A 867 -6.99 -30.18 -10.40
CA HIS A 867 -8.00 -29.25 -9.88
C HIS A 867 -8.60 -29.71 -8.57
N ILE A 868 -8.94 -28.74 -7.71
CA ILE A 868 -9.77 -28.94 -6.52
C ILE A 868 -11.22 -29.11 -6.98
N ALA A 869 -11.68 -30.36 -7.07
CA ALA A 869 -12.99 -30.70 -7.61
C ALA A 869 -14.07 -30.81 -6.52
N THR A 870 -13.67 -31.11 -5.28
CA THR A 870 -14.53 -31.37 -4.12
C THR A 870 -14.05 -30.62 -2.88
N SER A 871 -14.86 -30.61 -1.82
CA SER A 871 -14.43 -30.14 -0.49
C SER A 871 -13.34 -31.02 0.12
N ALA A 872 -13.38 -32.33 -0.11
CA ALA A 872 -12.37 -33.27 0.38
C ALA A 872 -10.98 -33.02 -0.21
N ASP A 873 -10.89 -32.51 -1.45
CA ASP A 873 -9.62 -32.08 -2.05
C ASP A 873 -9.01 -30.86 -1.33
N ILE A 874 -9.85 -29.98 -0.75
CA ILE A 874 -9.40 -28.84 0.07
C ILE A 874 -8.88 -29.33 1.40
N GLU A 875 -9.63 -30.20 2.07
CA GLU A 875 -9.27 -30.80 3.37
C GLU A 875 -7.95 -31.58 3.26
N LEU A 876 -7.81 -32.43 2.23
CA LEU A 876 -6.58 -33.18 1.95
C LEU A 876 -5.37 -32.28 1.61
N ALA A 877 -5.60 -31.10 1.03
CA ALA A 877 -4.55 -30.12 0.77
C ALA A 877 -4.16 -29.34 2.03
N ALA A 878 -5.12 -29.05 2.92
CA ALA A 878 -4.91 -28.42 4.22
C ALA A 878 -4.09 -29.32 5.16
N ASP A 879 -4.48 -30.60 5.30
CA ASP A 879 -3.77 -31.60 6.10
C ASP A 879 -2.30 -31.80 5.67
N LYS A 880 -2.01 -31.57 4.38
CA LYS A 880 -0.66 -31.65 3.80
C LYS A 880 0.12 -30.34 3.89
N GLY A 881 -0.45 -29.25 4.38
CA GLY A 881 0.17 -27.93 4.36
C GLY A 881 0.58 -27.52 2.94
N ALA A 882 -0.31 -27.72 1.97
CA ALA A 882 -0.07 -27.38 0.57
C ALA A 882 -0.51 -25.95 0.27
N THR A 883 0.15 -25.31 -0.70
CA THR A 883 -0.33 -24.06 -1.29
C THR A 883 -1.24 -24.35 -2.47
N LEU A 884 -2.36 -23.64 -2.58
CA LEU A 884 -3.21 -23.64 -3.77
C LEU A 884 -3.01 -22.34 -4.57
N VAL A 885 -3.38 -22.35 -5.84
CA VAL A 885 -3.39 -21.19 -6.73
C VAL A 885 -4.81 -20.94 -7.21
N VAL A 886 -5.28 -19.71 -7.04
CA VAL A 886 -6.63 -19.33 -7.46
C VAL A 886 -6.57 -18.26 -8.54
N TYR A 887 -7.46 -18.36 -9.53
CA TYR A 887 -7.37 -17.69 -10.84
C TYR A 887 -8.43 -16.62 -11.06
N PHE A 888 -8.01 -15.47 -11.60
CA PHE A 888 -8.85 -14.27 -11.62
C PHE A 888 -8.84 -13.45 -12.92
N PRO A 889 -9.99 -13.35 -13.64
CA PRO A 889 -10.15 -12.61 -14.91
C PRO A 889 -10.05 -11.07 -14.90
N VAL A 890 -9.69 -10.48 -16.02
CA VAL A 890 -8.75 -9.36 -16.01
C VAL A 890 -9.01 -8.61 -17.39
N LYS A 891 -9.41 -7.29 -17.45
CA LYS A 891 -9.78 -6.09 -18.41
C LYS A 891 -9.36 -4.52 -18.31
N GLU A 892 -9.22 -3.83 -17.16
CA GLU A 892 -8.54 -2.55 -16.73
C GLU A 892 -8.57 -1.42 -17.76
N GLU A 893 -9.62 -0.64 -17.79
CA GLU A 893 -10.19 -0.49 -19.10
C GLU A 893 -10.18 0.94 -19.69
N ASN A 894 -9.60 1.95 -19.00
CA ASN A 894 -8.58 2.76 -19.73
C ASN A 894 -7.32 1.89 -19.82
N PHE A 895 -7.38 0.95 -20.75
CA PHE A 895 -6.20 0.60 -21.51
C PHE A 895 -5.82 1.78 -22.41
N THR A 896 -4.56 1.75 -22.81
CA THR A 896 -3.95 2.73 -23.72
C THR A 896 -2.81 2.01 -24.43
N LYS A 897 -2.01 1.27 -23.65
CA LYS A 897 -0.84 0.52 -24.10
C LYS A 897 -0.41 -0.49 -23.04
N SER A 898 0.14 -1.61 -23.46
CA SER A 898 0.71 -2.66 -22.62
C SER A 898 2.19 -2.36 -22.33
N LYS A 899 2.71 -2.75 -21.16
CA LYS A 899 4.16 -2.59 -20.86
C LYS A 899 5.08 -3.27 -21.87
N PHE A 900 4.57 -4.22 -22.66
CA PHE A 900 5.33 -4.91 -23.70
C PHE A 900 5.42 -4.13 -25.02
N ASP A 901 4.51 -3.19 -25.28
CA ASP A 901 4.46 -2.38 -26.50
C ASP A 901 5.00 -0.95 -26.28
N VAL A 902 5.19 -0.57 -25.02
CA VAL A 902 5.73 0.72 -24.60
C VAL A 902 7.26 0.73 -24.73
N THR A 903 7.79 1.72 -25.46
CA THR A 903 9.24 1.84 -25.65
C THR A 903 9.93 2.31 -24.35
N LEU A 904 11.20 1.96 -24.16
CA LEU A 904 12.00 2.48 -23.04
C LEU A 904 11.98 4.02 -23.01
N TRP A 905 12.03 4.68 -24.18
CA TRP A 905 11.92 6.13 -24.32
C TRP A 905 10.58 6.69 -23.84
N GLU A 906 9.47 5.98 -24.03
CA GLU A 906 8.15 6.38 -23.55
C GLU A 906 8.03 6.24 -22.02
N GLN A 907 8.61 5.17 -21.46
CA GLN A 907 8.72 5.00 -20.00
C GLN A 907 9.62 6.08 -19.39
N LEU A 908 10.83 6.27 -19.92
CA LEU A 908 11.78 7.29 -19.48
C LEU A 908 11.27 8.71 -19.70
N SER A 909 10.50 8.97 -20.75
CA SER A 909 9.84 10.26 -20.98
C SER A 909 8.83 10.55 -19.89
N ILE A 910 7.97 9.59 -19.54
CA ILE A 910 6.98 9.81 -18.48
C ILE A 910 7.67 9.84 -17.11
N VAL A 911 8.69 9.03 -16.86
CA VAL A 911 9.62 9.20 -15.73
C VAL A 911 10.14 10.65 -15.67
N ARG A 912 10.61 11.19 -16.79
CA ARG A 912 11.19 12.53 -16.93
C ARG A 912 10.17 13.66 -16.91
N GLU A 913 8.90 13.44 -17.24
CA GLU A 913 7.80 14.41 -17.08
C GLU A 913 7.19 14.37 -15.69
N MET A 914 7.31 13.23 -15.02
CA MET A 914 6.96 13.02 -13.62
C MET A 914 8.06 13.41 -12.66
N GLN A 915 9.30 13.43 -13.14
CA GLN A 915 10.31 14.40 -12.76
C GLN A 915 9.65 15.76 -13.15
N HIS A 916 9.70 16.24 -14.41
CA HIS A 916 9.37 17.61 -14.85
C HIS A 916 8.27 18.40 -14.09
N TYR A 917 7.14 17.79 -13.83
CA TYR A 917 5.95 18.43 -13.30
C TYR A 917 5.38 17.81 -12.02
N TRP A 918 6.07 16.99 -11.19
CA TRP A 918 5.38 16.36 -10.05
C TRP A 918 6.11 16.02 -8.72
N SER A 919 7.34 15.58 -8.77
CA SER A 919 7.86 14.65 -7.75
C SER A 919 9.00 15.32 -6.93
N ASP A 920 9.75 14.90 -5.91
CA ASP A 920 10.99 15.66 -5.50
C ASP A 920 12.11 14.88 -4.79
N ASN A 921 11.99 13.57 -4.72
CA ASN A 921 12.99 12.64 -4.22
C ASN A 921 13.84 12.01 -5.39
N ALA A 922 13.55 10.83 -6.00
CA ALA A 922 14.14 10.34 -7.30
C ALA A 922 13.18 9.49 -8.17
N VAL A 923 12.99 9.72 -9.50
CA VAL A 923 12.01 8.93 -10.29
C VAL A 923 12.45 7.51 -10.62
N VAL A 924 11.61 6.51 -10.29
CA VAL A 924 11.86 5.09 -10.47
C VAL A 924 10.83 4.39 -11.36
N VAL A 925 11.40 3.71 -12.35
CA VAL A 925 10.85 2.57 -13.09
C VAL A 925 11.83 1.41 -12.89
N PRO A 926 11.37 0.21 -12.52
CA PRO A 926 12.13 -1.03 -12.63
C PRO A 926 12.00 -1.65 -14.05
#